data_AF-N6U7C8-F1
#
_entry.id   AF-N6U7C8-F1
#
_cell.length_a   1.000
_cell.length_b   1.000
_cell.length_c   1.000
_cell.angle_alpha   90.00
_cell.angle_beta   90.00
_cell.angle_gamma   90.00
#
_symmetry.space_group_name_H-M   'P 1'
#
loop_
_entity.id
_entity.type
_entity.pdbx_description
1 polymer ?
#
loop_
_entity_poly.entity_id
_entity_poly.type
_entity_poly.pdbx_seq_one_letter_code
_entity_poly.pdbx_strand_id
1 'polypeptide(L)'
;MPLNQFVRDPAADQLLHYAAEHQKGKKSITTQSGNPVGYKDASLTVGYHGPTLLQDVMLLDDLSHFTKERNPERVVHAKGAGAFGYFEVTHDITQYTAAKPFAEIGKRTPIAMRFSTVAGERGYPDTVRDVRGFAIKFYTEDGIWDIVGNNTPVFFVKDAAVFSSFIHVMKRNPVTNLRPDYDMFWDFCSLRTETTHQTLITFSDRGVPRSYRHMHGYGSHTYGFVNNEGKFNWVKYHFVTNQGIKNIKSQEAQQLAGQDPDYHARDLYNAIARGDFPSWDFYIQIMTPEQAAKSPYDPFDLSKVWLHADYPLIPVGRIVLNKNPSNYYAEIEQIAMDVAHLIPGIEVSPDRMLQARMFAYRDTHQYRLGPNYSQLPVNSAYKVSNYNRDGYGTVNSQGGAPNYHPNSFQGPENDERAQALSPSIPLHGEAKRIDSGNDDNFTQARLLYQSVLKEDEKARLAENLVDWLKRATLPIQKRAIATMFDPITARFAAQKNRVLYKYSPARGLNSETPEMAHSSSGFNARDPASNVLLEYSSKHQDNNESITTNGGVPVGRKEAMLTVGYSGPTLLQDVVLIDELSHFSRERIPERVVHAKGAAAFGTFQVTHDITAYSAACVFKNIGDETPIIVRFSQVAGERGYPDTYRDLRGFAIKFYTDDGIWDLVGNNSPIFFVNDAINFPMFMHALKRNPVTNIRPDYDAFWDFVSLRPESTHQTLQLFTDRGIPASHRTMHGYGANTYSLINSEGEFFYCKFHFKSDQGISNLWQSEADRLAGLDPDYYSRDLYNAIHNKNYPSWSFYIQVMTPEQAVKNPYDPFDNSKVWLHADYPLIPVGRIVLNKNPTNYFAEVEQLAFDVSHIIPGINFSPDRMLQGRIFNYGDTHRYRLGINNTQLPVNSPFKLHNYNRDGRSTILSQGGGPNYFPNSFNGPRNDKRARALAPRIPLNGVADRTDNGLVDNYSQARLLWTRVINDDERERTIENMLIWLRQTNCVIAERAIDNFAKVDEDLGKRLRAGIRNTSGCPPHVTL
;
A
#
# COMPACT_ATOMS: atom_id res chain seq x y z
N MET A 1 -20.05 2.68 -38.10
CA MET A 1 -18.74 2.01 -37.95
C MET A 1 -19.00 0.51 -37.91
N PRO A 2 -18.27 -0.32 -38.67
CA PRO A 2 -18.44 -1.77 -38.60
C PRO A 2 -18.04 -2.26 -37.20
N LEU A 3 -18.71 -3.30 -36.71
CA LEU A 3 -18.45 -3.97 -35.43
C LEU A 3 -16.99 -4.44 -35.36
N ASN A 4 -16.11 -3.65 -34.74
CA ASN A 4 -14.79 -4.11 -34.35
C ASN A 4 -14.95 -5.25 -33.34
N GLN A 5 -14.42 -6.43 -33.68
CA GLN A 5 -14.21 -7.51 -32.72
C GLN A 5 -13.47 -6.94 -31.51
N PHE A 6 -14.01 -7.15 -30.31
CA PHE A 6 -13.37 -6.78 -29.04
C PHE A 6 -12.09 -7.63 -28.89
N VAL A 7 -10.95 -7.12 -29.36
CA VAL A 7 -9.64 -7.72 -29.08
C VAL A 7 -9.23 -7.27 -27.69
N ARG A 8 -9.13 -8.20 -26.74
CA ARG A 8 -8.65 -7.94 -25.38
C ARG A 8 -7.20 -7.46 -25.43
N ASP A 9 -6.78 -6.66 -24.45
CA ASP A 9 -5.41 -6.19 -24.41
C ASP A 9 -4.45 -7.29 -23.88
N PRO A 10 -3.17 -7.32 -24.31
CA PRO A 10 -2.24 -8.38 -23.93
C PRO A 10 -2.07 -8.61 -22.42
N ALA A 11 -2.26 -7.58 -21.59
CA ALA A 11 -2.19 -7.71 -20.14
C ALA A 11 -3.38 -8.51 -19.59
N ALA A 12 -4.57 -8.34 -20.18
CA ALA A 12 -5.75 -9.13 -19.84
C ALA A 12 -5.63 -10.60 -20.27
N ASP A 13 -4.86 -10.87 -21.34
CA ASP A 13 -4.65 -12.23 -21.88
C ASP A 13 -3.40 -12.92 -21.32
N GLN A 14 -2.76 -12.37 -20.28
CA GLN A 14 -1.51 -12.92 -19.74
C GLN A 14 -1.64 -14.41 -19.34
N LEU A 15 -2.73 -14.80 -18.67
CA LEU A 15 -2.96 -16.21 -18.28
C LEU A 15 -3.25 -17.12 -19.47
N LEU A 16 -3.89 -16.59 -20.53
CA LEU A 16 -4.11 -17.34 -21.77
C LEU A 16 -2.78 -17.62 -22.48
N HIS A 17 -1.89 -16.62 -22.56
CA HIS A 17 -0.54 -16.80 -23.09
C HIS A 17 0.25 -17.83 -22.27
N TYR A 18 0.19 -17.74 -20.94
CA TYR A 18 0.84 -18.73 -20.07
C TYR A 18 0.33 -20.15 -20.33
N ALA A 19 -1.00 -20.34 -20.40
CA ALA A 19 -1.60 -21.64 -20.68
C ALA A 19 -1.18 -22.20 -22.05
N ALA A 20 -1.15 -21.35 -23.10
CA ALA A 20 -0.73 -21.72 -24.44
C ALA A 20 0.73 -22.21 -24.50
N GLU A 21 1.63 -21.58 -23.74
CA GLU A 21 3.05 -21.96 -23.66
C GLU A 21 3.29 -23.26 -22.85
N HIS A 22 2.33 -23.68 -22.01
CA HIS A 22 2.51 -24.77 -21.04
C HIS A 22 1.60 -26.00 -21.26
N GLN A 23 0.99 -26.15 -22.45
CA GLN A 23 0.03 -27.23 -22.76
C GLN A 23 0.52 -28.66 -22.47
N LYS A 24 1.83 -28.92 -22.54
CA LYS A 24 2.42 -30.27 -22.36
C LYS A 24 3.00 -30.53 -20.96
N GLY A 25 2.78 -29.64 -19.98
CA GLY A 25 3.58 -29.57 -18.76
C GLY A 25 2.83 -29.58 -17.42
N LYS A 26 1.69 -30.27 -17.27
CA LYS A 26 1.05 -30.41 -15.95
C LYS A 26 2.01 -31.14 -14.98
N LYS A 27 2.48 -30.42 -13.96
CA LYS A 27 3.32 -30.96 -12.88
C LYS A 27 2.47 -31.25 -11.65
N SER A 28 2.90 -32.21 -10.84
CA SER A 28 2.31 -32.45 -9.52
C SER A 28 2.56 -31.26 -8.61
N ILE A 29 1.54 -30.88 -7.83
CA ILE A 29 1.67 -29.87 -6.76
C ILE A 29 2.56 -30.44 -5.65
N THR A 30 3.40 -29.58 -5.05
CA THR A 30 4.25 -29.95 -3.91
C THR A 30 4.13 -28.93 -2.78
N THR A 31 4.47 -29.35 -1.55
CA THR A 31 4.77 -28.42 -0.44
C THR A 31 6.07 -27.64 -0.70
N GLN A 32 6.39 -26.67 0.16
CA GLN A 32 7.66 -25.93 0.08
C GLN A 32 8.91 -26.80 0.24
N SER A 33 8.80 -27.94 0.93
CA SER A 33 9.87 -28.93 1.04
C SER A 33 9.96 -29.88 -0.16
N GLY A 34 9.09 -29.74 -1.16
CA GLY A 34 9.08 -30.56 -2.37
C GLY A 34 8.28 -31.86 -2.25
N ASN A 35 7.45 -32.03 -1.20
CA ASN A 35 6.67 -33.26 -1.01
C ASN A 35 5.42 -33.24 -1.91
N PRO A 36 5.11 -34.31 -2.65
CA PRO A 36 3.92 -34.34 -3.49
C PRO A 36 2.62 -34.27 -2.67
N VAL A 37 1.66 -33.51 -3.18
CA VAL A 37 0.35 -33.30 -2.55
C VAL A 37 -0.68 -34.26 -3.14
N GLY A 38 -1.36 -35.02 -2.27
CA GLY A 38 -2.45 -35.93 -2.68
C GLY A 38 -3.78 -35.25 -2.95
N TYR A 39 -4.21 -34.34 -2.06
CA TYR A 39 -5.50 -33.63 -2.15
C TYR A 39 -5.30 -32.15 -1.76
N LYS A 40 -5.66 -31.21 -2.65
CA LYS A 40 -5.45 -29.76 -2.47
C LYS A 40 -6.68 -28.97 -2.06
N ASP A 41 -7.87 -29.52 -2.32
CA ASP A 41 -9.13 -28.78 -2.22
C ASP A 41 -9.84 -28.94 -0.87
N ALA A 42 -9.33 -29.79 0.02
CA ALA A 42 -9.92 -30.07 1.33
C ALA A 42 -8.87 -30.16 2.45
N SER A 43 -9.16 -29.52 3.58
CA SER A 43 -8.42 -29.69 4.82
C SER A 43 -8.65 -31.08 5.42
N LEU A 44 -7.70 -31.55 6.22
CA LEU A 44 -7.77 -32.80 6.98
C LEU A 44 -8.59 -32.56 8.27
N THR A 45 -9.74 -33.20 8.38
CA THR A 45 -10.70 -33.02 9.48
C THR A 45 -11.09 -34.35 10.13
N VAL A 46 -11.64 -34.31 11.35
CA VAL A 46 -12.22 -35.52 12.01
C VAL A 46 -13.64 -35.77 11.51
N GLY A 47 -13.77 -36.47 10.38
CA GLY A 47 -15.03 -36.57 9.64
C GLY A 47 -15.41 -35.24 8.97
N TYR A 48 -16.50 -35.25 8.19
CA TYR A 48 -16.88 -34.11 7.35
C TYR A 48 -17.23 -32.83 8.15
N HIS A 49 -17.96 -32.97 9.26
CA HIS A 49 -18.36 -31.85 10.14
C HIS A 49 -17.45 -31.65 11.35
N GLY A 50 -16.26 -32.28 11.36
CA GLY A 50 -15.31 -32.16 12.46
C GLY A 50 -14.31 -31.03 12.27
N PRO A 51 -13.59 -30.65 13.34
CA PRO A 51 -12.56 -29.62 13.27
C PRO A 51 -11.35 -30.07 12.44
N THR A 52 -10.64 -29.10 11.88
CA THR A 52 -9.35 -29.30 11.22
C THR A 52 -8.27 -29.73 12.20
N LEU A 53 -7.38 -30.62 11.77
CA LEU A 53 -6.32 -31.16 12.61
C LEU A 53 -5.02 -30.37 12.48
N LEU A 54 -4.29 -30.22 13.59
CA LEU A 54 -2.94 -29.65 13.60
C LEU A 54 -1.95 -30.44 12.71
N GLN A 55 -2.21 -31.73 12.50
CA GLN A 55 -1.41 -32.57 11.61
C GLN A 55 -1.66 -32.30 10.11
N ASP A 56 -2.56 -31.38 9.75
CA ASP A 56 -2.67 -30.86 8.39
C ASP A 56 -1.50 -29.93 8.06
N VAL A 57 -0.31 -30.52 7.90
CA VAL A 57 0.92 -29.79 7.59
C VAL A 57 0.85 -29.02 6.27
N MET A 58 -0.03 -29.45 5.36
CA MET A 58 -0.20 -28.83 4.06
C MET A 58 -0.97 -27.51 4.17
N LEU A 59 -2.09 -27.50 4.92
CA LEU A 59 -2.80 -26.27 5.22
C LEU A 59 -1.88 -25.27 5.94
N LEU A 60 -1.10 -25.75 6.91
CA LEU A 60 -0.18 -24.89 7.65
C LEU A 60 0.94 -24.33 6.76
N ASP A 61 1.50 -25.13 5.84
CA ASP A 61 2.49 -24.69 4.85
C ASP A 61 1.93 -23.55 3.98
N ASP A 62 0.78 -23.77 3.33
CA ASP A 62 0.10 -22.80 2.46
C ASP A 62 -0.23 -21.49 3.21
N LEU A 63 -0.86 -21.60 4.39
CA LEU A 63 -1.22 -20.44 5.18
C LEU A 63 0.03 -19.69 5.66
N SER A 64 1.06 -20.39 6.12
CA SER A 64 2.26 -19.77 6.68
C SER A 64 3.10 -19.00 5.66
N HIS A 65 3.07 -19.42 4.39
CA HIS A 65 3.71 -18.65 3.32
C HIS A 65 2.86 -17.44 2.93
N PHE A 66 1.55 -17.65 2.74
CA PHE A 66 0.61 -16.60 2.37
C PHE A 66 0.70 -15.40 3.32
N THR A 67 0.78 -15.64 4.63
CA THR A 67 0.88 -14.59 5.66
C THR A 67 2.15 -13.73 5.59
N LYS A 68 3.16 -14.17 4.84
CA LYS A 68 4.51 -13.59 4.74
C LYS A 68 4.85 -13.06 3.35
N GLU A 69 3.88 -12.98 2.44
CA GLU A 69 4.10 -12.50 1.07
C GLU A 69 4.36 -10.99 0.94
N ARG A 70 4.15 -10.21 2.01
CA ARG A 70 4.29 -8.74 1.97
C ARG A 70 5.58 -8.32 2.65
N ASN A 71 6.55 -7.85 1.86
CA ASN A 71 7.66 -7.06 2.42
C ASN A 71 7.18 -5.63 2.69
N PRO A 72 7.91 -4.84 3.50
CA PRO A 72 7.73 -3.40 3.50
C PRO A 72 7.74 -2.86 2.06
N GLU A 73 6.83 -1.97 1.74
CA GLU A 73 6.92 -1.24 0.47
C GLU A 73 8.06 -0.21 0.53
N ARG A 74 8.42 0.37 -0.62
CA ARG A 74 9.36 1.50 -0.62
C ARG A 74 8.74 2.68 0.14
N VAL A 75 9.53 3.33 1.02
CA VAL A 75 9.06 4.49 1.81
C VAL A 75 8.54 5.63 0.93
N VAL A 76 9.15 5.78 -0.26
CA VAL A 76 8.74 6.65 -1.37
C VAL A 76 8.74 5.85 -2.66
N HIS A 77 7.97 6.27 -3.66
CA HIS A 77 7.89 5.59 -4.95
C HIS A 77 7.37 4.14 -4.89
N ALA A 78 6.44 3.85 -3.96
CA ALA A 78 5.89 2.53 -3.75
C ALA A 78 5.12 2.00 -4.99
N LYS A 79 4.18 2.79 -5.53
CA LYS A 79 3.47 2.43 -6.77
C LYS A 79 4.35 2.66 -8.00
N GLY A 80 4.53 1.62 -8.81
CA GLY A 80 5.29 1.72 -10.05
C GLY A 80 5.18 0.50 -10.95
N ALA A 81 5.81 0.59 -12.12
CA ALA A 81 5.95 -0.47 -13.11
C ALA A 81 7.38 -0.46 -13.66
N GLY A 82 7.83 -1.57 -14.22
CA GLY A 82 9.17 -1.65 -14.78
C GLY A 82 9.25 -2.63 -15.94
N ALA A 83 10.35 -2.52 -16.68
CA ALA A 83 10.64 -3.31 -17.85
C ALA A 83 12.16 -3.37 -18.09
N PHE A 84 12.56 -4.23 -19.02
CA PHE A 84 13.94 -4.51 -19.36
C PHE A 84 14.23 -4.15 -20.81
N GLY A 85 15.51 -3.96 -21.11
CA GLY A 85 15.98 -3.78 -22.47
C GLY A 85 17.47 -3.48 -22.52
N TYR A 86 17.85 -2.50 -23.33
CA TYR A 86 19.27 -2.15 -23.49
C TYR A 86 19.46 -0.64 -23.65
N PHE A 87 20.65 -0.21 -23.26
CA PHE A 87 21.25 1.06 -23.66
C PHE A 87 22.23 0.79 -24.81
N GLU A 88 22.18 1.61 -25.85
CA GLU A 88 23.07 1.57 -27.03
C GLU A 88 23.80 2.90 -27.17
N VAL A 89 25.13 2.88 -27.22
CA VAL A 89 25.93 4.08 -27.49
C VAL A 89 25.76 4.50 -28.94
N THR A 90 25.51 5.78 -29.20
CA THR A 90 25.35 6.31 -30.56
C THR A 90 26.38 7.39 -30.89
N HIS A 91 27.01 7.99 -29.88
CA HIS A 91 27.98 9.06 -30.03
C HIS A 91 29.16 8.84 -29.08
N ASP A 92 30.35 9.23 -29.52
CA ASP A 92 31.56 9.13 -28.72
C ASP A 92 31.61 10.26 -27.67
N ILE A 93 31.69 9.85 -26.40
CA ILE A 93 31.88 10.75 -25.25
C ILE A 93 33.10 10.38 -24.41
N THR A 94 34.01 9.57 -24.95
CA THR A 94 35.19 9.07 -24.23
C THR A 94 36.16 10.18 -23.83
N GLN A 95 36.09 11.35 -24.47
CA GLN A 95 36.80 12.55 -24.03
C GLN A 95 36.36 13.05 -22.64
N TYR A 96 35.17 12.67 -22.17
CA TYR A 96 34.65 13.06 -20.86
C TYR A 96 34.74 11.95 -19.82
N THR A 97 34.49 10.69 -20.20
CA THR A 97 34.43 9.57 -19.26
C THR A 97 35.09 8.31 -19.78
N ALA A 98 35.76 7.57 -18.90
CA ALA A 98 36.34 6.26 -19.15
C ALA A 98 35.36 5.09 -18.89
N ALA A 99 34.09 5.38 -18.53
CA ALA A 99 33.14 4.37 -18.13
C ALA A 99 32.80 3.40 -19.28
N LYS A 100 32.89 2.09 -19.00
CA LYS A 100 32.77 1.04 -20.01
C LYS A 100 31.47 1.01 -20.80
N PRO A 101 30.29 1.41 -20.28
CA PRO A 101 29.09 1.52 -21.09
C PRO A 101 29.23 2.44 -22.29
N PHE A 102 30.17 3.39 -22.28
CA PHE A 102 30.40 4.39 -23.35
C PHE A 102 31.64 4.13 -24.20
N ALA A 103 32.30 2.98 -24.01
CA ALA A 103 33.63 2.73 -24.58
C ALA A 103 33.69 2.71 -26.11
N GLU A 104 32.60 2.34 -26.78
CA GLU A 104 32.53 2.29 -28.24
C GLU A 104 31.10 2.58 -28.74
N ILE A 105 30.98 3.26 -29.88
CA ILE A 105 29.70 3.46 -30.56
C ILE A 105 29.15 2.10 -31.00
N GLY A 106 27.85 1.89 -30.78
CA GLY A 106 27.15 0.63 -31.07
C GLY A 106 27.19 -0.38 -29.92
N LYS A 107 27.98 -0.13 -28.85
CA LYS A 107 27.97 -1.00 -27.67
C LYS A 107 26.58 -1.04 -27.05
N ARG A 108 26.11 -2.25 -26.73
CA ARG A 108 24.86 -2.47 -26.01
C ARG A 108 25.11 -2.94 -24.58
N THR A 109 24.51 -2.26 -23.63
CA THR A 109 24.54 -2.63 -22.21
C THR A 109 23.11 -3.02 -21.78
N PRO A 110 22.90 -4.22 -21.22
CA PRO A 110 21.61 -4.59 -20.67
C PRO A 110 21.18 -3.63 -19.56
N ILE A 111 19.88 -3.32 -19.52
CA ILE A 111 19.30 -2.45 -18.48
C ILE A 111 18.01 -3.00 -17.90
N ALA A 112 17.73 -2.57 -16.67
CA ALA A 112 16.40 -2.66 -16.06
C ALA A 112 15.93 -1.26 -15.68
N MET A 113 14.68 -0.94 -15.98
CA MET A 113 14.09 0.35 -15.65
C MET A 113 12.85 0.20 -14.78
N ARG A 114 12.70 1.13 -13.83
CA ARG A 114 11.50 1.24 -13.00
C ARG A 114 10.98 2.67 -13.01
N PHE A 115 9.70 2.80 -13.33
CA PHE A 115 8.93 4.04 -13.23
C PHE A 115 7.97 3.98 -12.04
N SER A 116 7.60 5.14 -11.51
CA SER A 116 6.75 5.20 -10.32
C SER A 116 6.12 6.57 -10.12
N THR A 117 5.05 6.66 -9.33
CA THR A 117 4.69 7.91 -8.60
C THR A 117 5.65 8.09 -7.41
N VAL A 118 5.44 9.07 -6.52
CA VAL A 118 6.30 9.32 -5.34
C VAL A 118 5.55 9.15 -4.03
N ALA A 119 4.47 9.89 -3.84
CA ALA A 119 3.87 10.10 -2.53
C ALA A 119 3.04 8.91 -2.04
N GLY A 120 2.28 8.28 -2.94
CA GLY A 120 1.35 7.22 -2.57
C GLY A 120 1.97 5.84 -2.32
N GLU A 121 1.26 5.06 -1.50
CA GLU A 121 1.56 3.66 -1.19
C GLU A 121 1.23 2.73 -2.36
N ARG A 122 1.49 1.44 -2.22
CA ARG A 122 0.97 0.40 -3.10
C ARG A 122 -0.56 0.50 -3.18
N GLY A 123 -1.10 0.42 -4.39
CA GLY A 123 -2.53 0.63 -4.64
C GLY A 123 -2.93 2.08 -4.96
N TYR A 124 -2.00 3.04 -4.88
CA TYR A 124 -2.24 4.41 -5.33
C TYR A 124 -2.52 4.47 -6.85
N PRO A 125 -3.44 5.32 -7.35
CA PRO A 125 -3.66 5.49 -8.78
C PRO A 125 -2.46 6.11 -9.50
N ASP A 126 -2.19 5.63 -10.71
CA ASP A 126 -1.08 6.09 -11.55
C ASP A 126 -1.29 7.52 -12.09
N THR A 127 -2.53 7.91 -12.37
CA THR A 127 -2.90 9.18 -13.02
C THR A 127 -3.14 10.32 -12.02
N VAL A 128 -2.21 10.50 -11.07
CA VAL A 128 -2.23 11.60 -10.10
C VAL A 128 -1.19 12.67 -10.40
N ARG A 129 -1.42 13.88 -9.90
CA ARG A 129 -0.42 14.95 -9.94
C ARG A 129 0.70 14.63 -8.97
N ASP A 130 1.87 14.29 -9.52
CA ASP A 130 3.03 13.88 -8.73
C ASP A 130 4.29 13.95 -9.60
N VAL A 131 5.47 13.94 -8.98
CA VAL A 131 6.70 13.61 -9.70
C VAL A 131 6.65 12.14 -10.16
N ARG A 132 7.36 11.79 -11.22
CA ARG A 132 7.55 10.39 -11.61
C ARG A 132 8.99 9.95 -11.42
N GLY A 133 9.19 8.82 -10.76
CA GLY A 133 10.48 8.14 -10.71
C GLY A 133 10.85 7.63 -12.11
N PHE A 134 12.13 7.76 -12.45
CA PHE A 134 12.72 7.32 -13.71
C PHE A 134 14.09 6.71 -13.37
N ALA A 135 14.08 5.47 -12.90
CA ALA A 135 15.27 4.81 -12.40
C ALA A 135 15.78 3.75 -13.40
N ILE A 136 17.09 3.74 -13.64
CA ILE A 136 17.76 2.91 -14.65
C ILE A 136 18.92 2.18 -13.97
N LYS A 137 18.96 0.86 -14.12
CA LYS A 137 20.06 -0.01 -13.72
C LYS A 137 20.78 -0.51 -14.96
N PHE A 138 22.09 -0.28 -15.03
CA PHE A 138 22.96 -0.77 -16.09
C PHE A 138 23.77 -1.96 -15.56
N TYR A 139 23.69 -3.09 -16.26
CA TYR A 139 24.49 -4.27 -15.95
C TYR A 139 25.76 -4.24 -16.79
N THR A 140 26.84 -3.73 -16.20
CA THR A 140 28.11 -3.45 -16.91
C THR A 140 29.18 -4.46 -16.54
N GLU A 141 30.27 -4.48 -17.30
CA GLU A 141 31.43 -5.33 -17.01
C GLU A 141 32.22 -4.86 -15.77
N ASP A 142 32.02 -3.61 -15.34
CA ASP A 142 32.61 -3.03 -14.12
C ASP A 142 31.67 -3.14 -12.91
N GLY A 143 30.57 -3.88 -13.04
CA GLY A 143 29.53 -4.01 -12.01
C GLY A 143 28.26 -3.26 -12.37
N ILE A 144 27.46 -2.93 -11.36
CA ILE A 144 26.20 -2.20 -11.53
C ILE A 144 26.47 -0.70 -11.54
N TRP A 145 25.88 -0.01 -12.51
CA TRP A 145 25.73 1.44 -12.46
C TRP A 145 24.24 1.80 -12.41
N ASP A 146 23.82 2.59 -11.42
CA ASP A 146 22.43 3.03 -11.32
C ASP A 146 22.30 4.54 -11.50
N ILE A 147 21.37 4.96 -12.36
CA ILE A 147 20.89 6.34 -12.47
C ILE A 147 19.48 6.37 -11.89
N VAL A 148 19.36 6.91 -10.68
CA VAL A 148 18.08 6.96 -9.97
C VAL A 148 17.44 8.34 -10.15
N GLY A 149 16.88 8.56 -11.32
CA GLY A 149 16.35 9.84 -11.77
C GLY A 149 14.86 10.05 -11.54
N ASN A 150 14.36 11.18 -12.05
CA ASN A 150 12.94 11.54 -12.08
C ASN A 150 12.55 12.08 -13.48
N ASN A 151 11.25 12.31 -13.70
CA ASN A 151 10.74 13.00 -14.88
C ASN A 151 10.91 14.54 -14.85
N THR A 152 11.69 15.05 -13.89
CA THR A 152 12.00 16.46 -13.70
C THR A 152 13.50 16.68 -13.47
N PRO A 153 14.10 17.75 -14.02
CA PRO A 153 15.51 18.04 -13.84
C PRO A 153 15.86 18.66 -12.46
N VAL A 154 14.86 19.11 -11.70
CA VAL A 154 15.03 19.74 -10.39
C VAL A 154 14.20 19.04 -9.32
N PHE A 155 14.41 19.37 -8.05
CA PHE A 155 13.63 18.87 -6.93
C PHE A 155 13.11 19.98 -6.01
N PHE A 156 12.23 19.62 -5.08
CA PHE A 156 11.59 20.57 -4.16
C PHE A 156 12.55 21.13 -3.11
N VAL A 157 13.46 20.30 -2.61
CA VAL A 157 14.45 20.69 -1.60
C VAL A 157 15.85 20.44 -2.14
N LYS A 158 16.80 21.25 -1.68
CA LYS A 158 18.22 21.21 -2.08
C LYS A 158 19.15 20.71 -0.99
N ASP A 159 18.63 20.45 0.20
CA ASP A 159 19.36 19.93 1.35
C ASP A 159 18.56 18.77 1.98
N ALA A 160 19.23 17.64 2.22
CA ALA A 160 18.55 16.43 2.68
C ALA A 160 18.14 16.47 4.16
N ALA A 161 18.65 17.45 4.94
CA ALA A 161 18.25 17.64 6.33
C ALA A 161 16.74 17.94 6.48
N VAL A 162 16.07 18.35 5.40
CA VAL A 162 14.61 18.58 5.37
C VAL A 162 13.86 17.62 4.43
N PHE A 163 14.53 16.60 3.89
CA PHE A 163 13.92 15.67 2.93
C PHE A 163 12.82 14.81 3.57
N SER A 164 13.08 14.22 4.73
CA SER A 164 12.09 13.46 5.53
C SER A 164 10.84 14.29 5.77
N SER A 165 10.99 15.52 6.26
CA SER A 165 9.90 16.47 6.48
C SER A 165 9.13 16.75 5.20
N PHE A 166 9.81 17.00 4.08
CA PHE A 166 9.16 17.20 2.79
C PHE A 166 8.34 15.97 2.36
N ILE A 167 8.88 14.77 2.52
CA ILE A 167 8.14 13.54 2.18
C ILE A 167 6.93 13.35 3.11
N HIS A 168 7.04 13.68 4.41
CA HIS A 168 5.92 13.58 5.34
C HIS A 168 4.76 14.49 4.93
N VAL A 169 5.02 15.73 4.49
CA VAL A 169 3.95 16.64 4.06
C VAL A 169 3.29 16.26 2.74
N MET A 170 3.96 15.45 1.92
CA MET A 170 3.37 14.85 0.72
C MET A 170 2.50 13.62 1.02
N LYS A 171 2.60 13.06 2.24
CA LYS A 171 1.95 11.82 2.64
C LYS A 171 0.72 12.10 3.53
N ARG A 172 0.39 11.15 4.38
CA ARG A 172 -0.83 11.14 5.18
C ARG A 172 -0.62 11.88 6.48
N ASN A 173 -1.67 12.57 6.93
CA ASN A 173 -1.70 13.15 8.26
C ASN A 173 -1.59 12.04 9.35
N PRO A 174 -0.78 12.21 10.41
CA PRO A 174 -0.54 11.15 11.40
C PRO A 174 -1.76 10.77 12.26
N VAL A 175 -2.76 11.65 12.37
CA VAL A 175 -3.99 11.41 13.15
C VAL A 175 -5.08 10.83 12.24
N THR A 176 -5.40 11.54 11.17
CA THR A 176 -6.55 11.20 10.32
C THR A 176 -6.20 10.15 9.26
N ASN A 177 -4.91 9.98 8.95
CA ASN A 177 -4.38 9.12 7.88
C ASN A 177 -4.96 9.43 6.50
N LEU A 178 -5.47 10.65 6.30
CA LEU A 178 -6.01 11.14 5.04
C LEU A 178 -4.92 11.80 4.20
N ARG A 179 -5.12 11.81 2.87
CA ARG A 179 -4.28 12.55 1.93
C ARG A 179 -5.10 13.20 0.79
N PRO A 180 -4.54 14.23 0.12
CA PRO A 180 -3.46 15.06 0.64
C PRO A 180 -3.95 15.87 1.84
N ASP A 181 -3.06 16.15 2.78
CA ASP A 181 -3.27 17.19 3.80
C ASP A 181 -2.77 18.52 3.22
N TYR A 182 -3.71 19.39 2.85
CA TYR A 182 -3.39 20.64 2.16
C TYR A 182 -2.68 21.66 3.06
N ASP A 183 -2.92 21.61 4.38
CA ASP A 183 -2.22 22.48 5.31
C ASP A 183 -0.76 22.04 5.44
N MET A 184 -0.49 20.74 5.64
CA MET A 184 0.88 20.22 5.71
C MET A 184 1.71 20.60 4.46
N PHE A 185 1.17 20.34 3.26
CA PHE A 185 1.89 20.59 2.01
C PHE A 185 2.21 22.09 1.81
N TRP A 186 1.20 22.95 1.93
CA TRP A 186 1.38 24.37 1.67
C TRP A 186 2.07 25.11 2.81
N ASP A 187 1.97 24.63 4.05
CA ASP A 187 2.72 25.18 5.17
C ASP A 187 4.23 25.05 4.90
N PHE A 188 4.69 23.82 4.63
CA PHE A 188 6.08 23.56 4.29
C PHE A 188 6.55 24.33 3.06
N CYS A 189 5.85 24.24 1.93
CA CYS A 189 6.28 24.87 0.69
C CYS A 189 6.37 26.40 0.80
N SER A 190 5.44 27.03 1.54
CA SER A 190 5.44 28.49 1.71
C SER A 190 6.49 29.00 2.71
N LEU A 191 6.98 28.14 3.61
CA LEU A 191 8.10 28.41 4.52
C LEU A 191 9.47 28.11 3.88
N ARG A 192 9.52 27.16 2.93
CA ARG A 192 10.73 26.75 2.20
C ARG A 192 10.61 27.14 0.73
N THR A 193 10.90 28.41 0.43
CA THR A 193 10.66 28.99 -0.91
C THR A 193 11.52 28.39 -2.01
N GLU A 194 12.58 27.63 -1.70
CA GLU A 194 13.33 26.83 -2.66
C GLU A 194 12.45 25.80 -3.40
N THR A 195 11.32 25.41 -2.81
CA THR A 195 10.32 24.51 -3.42
C THR A 195 9.61 25.10 -4.63
N THR A 196 9.71 26.42 -4.86
CA THR A 196 8.91 27.13 -5.85
C THR A 196 9.10 26.58 -7.26
N HIS A 197 10.34 26.34 -7.70
CA HIS A 197 10.63 25.91 -9.07
C HIS A 197 9.98 24.56 -9.40
N GLN A 198 10.20 23.55 -8.56
CA GLN A 198 9.60 22.23 -8.74
C GLN A 198 8.08 22.24 -8.52
N THR A 199 7.56 23.12 -7.65
CA THR A 199 6.11 23.31 -7.48
C THR A 199 5.47 23.76 -8.78
N LEU A 200 6.05 24.74 -9.49
CA LEU A 200 5.53 25.16 -10.79
C LEU A 200 5.52 24.02 -11.83
N ILE A 201 6.56 23.18 -11.86
CA ILE A 201 6.61 22.01 -12.76
C ILE A 201 5.51 21.01 -12.40
N THR A 202 5.37 20.69 -11.11
CA THR A 202 4.39 19.73 -10.60
C THR A 202 2.95 20.16 -10.88
N PHE A 203 2.66 21.47 -10.84
CA PHE A 203 1.33 22.00 -11.12
C PHE A 203 1.10 22.40 -12.58
N SER A 204 2.13 22.32 -13.43
CA SER A 204 2.00 22.43 -14.89
C SER A 204 1.33 21.18 -15.49
N ASP A 205 1.14 21.17 -16.81
CA ASP A 205 0.64 20.00 -17.54
C ASP A 205 1.56 18.77 -17.34
N ARG A 206 2.88 18.96 -17.17
CA ARG A 206 3.84 17.86 -16.94
C ARG A 206 3.66 17.12 -15.61
N GLY A 207 2.84 17.64 -14.70
CA GLY A 207 2.54 17.00 -13.42
C GLY A 207 1.73 15.70 -13.55
N VAL A 208 1.06 15.49 -14.68
CA VAL A 208 0.32 14.25 -14.98
C VAL A 208 0.65 13.78 -16.40
N PRO A 209 1.75 13.04 -16.60
CA PRO A 209 2.07 12.50 -17.92
C PRO A 209 1.01 11.50 -18.40
N ARG A 210 0.83 11.42 -19.72
CA ARG A 210 -0.10 10.48 -20.35
C ARG A 210 0.23 9.05 -19.98
N SER A 211 1.50 8.68 -20.08
CA SER A 211 2.03 7.43 -19.56
C SER A 211 3.51 7.57 -19.29
N TYR A 212 4.12 6.54 -18.70
CA TYR A 212 5.56 6.51 -18.49
C TYR A 212 6.36 6.67 -19.80
N ARG A 213 5.80 6.29 -20.95
CA ARG A 213 6.46 6.40 -22.27
C ARG A 213 6.46 7.83 -22.80
N HIS A 214 5.57 8.70 -22.32
CA HIS A 214 5.34 10.06 -22.81
C HIS A 214 5.93 11.15 -21.90
N MET A 215 6.96 10.82 -21.11
CA MET A 215 7.70 11.75 -20.26
C MET A 215 9.20 11.66 -20.54
N HIS A 216 9.90 12.78 -20.32
CA HIS A 216 11.36 12.77 -20.22
C HIS A 216 11.80 12.12 -18.91
N GLY A 217 13.05 11.71 -18.85
CA GLY A 217 13.77 11.36 -17.63
C GLY A 217 14.97 12.28 -17.45
N TYR A 218 15.44 12.42 -16.22
CA TYR A 218 16.60 13.21 -15.86
C TYR A 218 17.31 12.54 -14.69
N GLY A 219 18.64 12.60 -14.66
CA GLY A 219 19.40 12.27 -13.44
C GLY A 219 19.17 13.27 -12.31
N SER A 220 18.66 14.47 -12.66
CA SER A 220 18.43 15.64 -11.82
C SER A 220 19.72 16.21 -11.20
N HIS A 221 20.47 15.42 -10.45
CA HIS A 221 21.72 15.82 -9.81
C HIS A 221 22.84 16.09 -10.81
N THR A 222 23.80 16.89 -10.35
CA THR A 222 25.12 16.99 -10.97
C THR A 222 25.96 15.78 -10.52
N TYR A 223 26.69 15.16 -11.45
CA TYR A 223 27.67 14.09 -11.20
C TYR A 223 29.04 14.50 -11.74
N GLY A 224 30.06 13.69 -11.52
CA GLY A 224 31.40 13.86 -12.11
C GLY A 224 31.69 12.80 -13.16
N PHE A 225 32.50 13.17 -14.15
CA PHE A 225 33.05 12.29 -15.18
C PHE A 225 34.58 12.41 -15.19
N VAL A 226 35.25 11.26 -15.28
CA VAL A 226 36.72 11.14 -15.37
C VAL A 226 37.06 10.36 -16.62
N ASN A 227 37.83 10.94 -17.53
CA ASN A 227 38.28 10.26 -18.75
C ASN A 227 39.57 9.44 -18.52
N ASN A 228 40.06 8.75 -19.56
CA ASN A 228 41.26 7.91 -19.48
C ASN A 228 42.57 8.69 -19.18
N GLU A 229 42.57 10.02 -19.31
CA GLU A 229 43.70 10.88 -18.98
C GLU A 229 43.60 11.44 -17.56
N GLY A 230 42.57 11.05 -16.79
CA GLY A 230 42.28 11.60 -15.46
C GLY A 230 41.64 12.99 -15.49
N LYS A 231 41.21 13.50 -16.65
CA LYS A 231 40.55 14.81 -16.77
C LYS A 231 39.13 14.73 -16.21
N PHE A 232 38.82 15.65 -15.30
CA PHE A 232 37.57 15.70 -14.56
C PHE A 232 36.62 16.79 -15.10
N ASN A 233 35.34 16.47 -15.28
CA ASN A 233 34.27 17.44 -15.57
C ASN A 233 32.98 17.09 -14.81
N TRP A 234 32.14 18.10 -14.57
CA TRP A 234 30.78 17.90 -14.05
C TRP A 234 29.81 17.56 -15.17
N VAL A 235 28.79 16.75 -14.86
CA VAL A 235 27.81 16.25 -15.83
C VAL A 235 26.37 16.26 -15.29
N LYS A 236 25.40 16.55 -16.16
CA LYS A 236 23.95 16.29 -15.97
C LYS A 236 23.45 15.28 -17.00
N TYR A 237 22.53 14.39 -16.59
CA TYR A 237 21.92 13.36 -17.45
C TYR A 237 20.50 13.72 -17.90
N HIS A 238 20.20 13.57 -19.20
CA HIS A 238 18.89 13.86 -19.80
C HIS A 238 18.42 12.73 -20.70
N PHE A 239 17.18 12.26 -20.54
CA PHE A 239 16.56 11.20 -21.33
C PHE A 239 15.32 11.74 -22.04
N VAL A 240 15.43 11.98 -23.34
CA VAL A 240 14.37 12.60 -24.16
C VAL A 240 13.49 11.51 -24.76
N THR A 241 12.17 11.58 -24.57
CA THR A 241 11.24 10.54 -25.05
C THR A 241 11.08 10.62 -26.56
N ASN A 242 11.21 9.49 -27.25
CA ASN A 242 11.01 9.39 -28.69
C ASN A 242 9.53 9.24 -29.09
N GLN A 243 8.64 9.08 -28.11
CA GLN A 243 7.19 8.97 -28.29
C GLN A 243 6.49 10.34 -28.26
N GLY A 244 7.25 11.40 -27.97
CA GLY A 244 6.75 12.76 -27.75
C GLY A 244 6.09 12.94 -26.37
N ILE A 245 6.21 14.15 -25.81
CA ILE A 245 5.55 14.51 -24.54
C ILE A 245 4.04 14.59 -24.74
N LYS A 246 3.30 13.90 -23.87
CA LYS A 246 1.83 13.98 -23.77
C LYS A 246 1.43 13.96 -22.30
N ASN A 247 0.42 14.74 -21.96
CA ASN A 247 -0.07 14.91 -20.58
C ASN A 247 -1.60 14.76 -20.51
N ILE A 248 -2.12 14.52 -19.31
CA ILE A 248 -3.56 14.37 -19.04
C ILE A 248 -4.04 15.59 -18.26
N LYS A 249 -5.22 16.12 -18.61
CA LYS A 249 -5.85 17.21 -17.87
C LYS A 249 -6.39 16.71 -16.53
N SER A 250 -6.43 17.57 -15.51
CA SER A 250 -6.81 17.21 -14.14
C SER A 250 -8.15 16.43 -14.03
N GLN A 251 -9.18 16.82 -14.79
CA GLN A 251 -10.49 16.16 -14.76
C GLN A 251 -10.45 14.72 -15.31
N GLU A 252 -9.76 14.51 -16.45
CA GLU A 252 -9.59 13.18 -17.05
C GLU A 252 -8.69 12.30 -16.16
N ALA A 253 -7.62 12.88 -15.60
CA ALA A 253 -6.70 12.19 -14.70
C ALA A 253 -7.42 11.64 -13.46
N GLN A 254 -8.31 12.44 -12.89
CA GLN A 254 -9.13 12.08 -11.73
C GLN A 254 -10.17 11.01 -12.07
N GLN A 255 -10.79 11.06 -13.26
CA GLN A 255 -11.68 10.01 -13.73
C GLN A 255 -10.93 8.68 -13.89
N LEU A 256 -9.76 8.70 -14.55
CA LEU A 256 -8.92 7.51 -14.73
C LEU A 256 -8.43 6.97 -13.39
N ALA A 257 -8.11 7.82 -12.42
CA ALA A 257 -7.69 7.39 -11.09
C ALA A 257 -8.77 6.57 -10.36
N GLY A 258 -10.04 6.85 -10.65
CA GLY A 258 -11.17 6.09 -10.13
C GLY A 258 -11.49 4.82 -10.92
N GLN A 259 -11.28 4.82 -12.24
CA GLN A 259 -11.69 3.73 -13.16
C GLN A 259 -10.59 2.71 -13.47
N ASP A 260 -9.34 3.15 -13.61
CA ASP A 260 -8.16 2.32 -13.89
C ASP A 260 -6.94 2.84 -13.09
N PRO A 261 -6.81 2.48 -11.81
CA PRO A 261 -5.71 2.96 -10.96
C PRO A 261 -4.34 2.44 -11.42
N ASP A 262 -4.28 1.45 -12.31
CA ASP A 262 -3.05 0.84 -12.84
C ASP A 262 -2.78 1.25 -14.32
N TYR A 263 -3.33 2.40 -14.75
CA TYR A 263 -3.31 2.87 -16.13
C TYR A 263 -1.90 2.95 -16.76
N HIS A 264 -0.89 3.47 -16.05
CA HIS A 264 0.47 3.59 -16.59
C HIS A 264 1.18 2.24 -16.65
N ALA A 265 0.94 1.36 -15.68
CA ALA A 265 1.45 -0.01 -15.71
C ALA A 265 0.87 -0.80 -16.90
N ARG A 266 -0.45 -0.69 -17.13
CA ARG A 266 -1.14 -1.29 -18.28
C ARG A 266 -0.62 -0.76 -19.61
N ASP A 267 -0.45 0.55 -19.76
CA ASP A 267 0.12 1.14 -20.98
C ASP A 267 1.52 0.60 -21.30
N LEU A 268 2.42 0.57 -20.32
CA LEU A 268 3.79 0.11 -20.51
C LEU A 268 3.83 -1.37 -20.92
N TYR A 269 3.13 -2.23 -20.18
CA TYR A 269 3.10 -3.66 -20.46
C TYR A 269 2.57 -3.94 -21.88
N ASN A 270 1.45 -3.33 -22.22
CA ASN A 270 0.78 -3.55 -23.49
C ASN A 270 1.54 -2.99 -24.68
N ALA A 271 2.26 -1.88 -24.52
CA ALA A 271 3.12 -1.35 -25.57
C ALA A 271 4.24 -2.35 -25.92
N ILE A 272 4.96 -2.84 -24.91
CA ILE A 272 6.04 -3.81 -25.09
C ILE A 272 5.51 -5.14 -25.65
N ALA A 273 4.39 -5.64 -25.12
CA ALA A 273 3.78 -6.89 -25.59
C ALA A 273 3.36 -6.84 -27.07
N ARG A 274 3.06 -5.65 -27.60
CA ARG A 274 2.72 -5.43 -29.02
C ARG A 274 3.93 -5.11 -29.91
N GLY A 275 5.15 -5.06 -29.36
CA GLY A 275 6.34 -4.63 -30.10
C GLY A 275 6.47 -3.11 -30.29
N ASP A 276 5.59 -2.30 -29.67
CA ASP A 276 5.69 -0.83 -29.62
C ASP A 276 6.68 -0.43 -28.51
N PHE A 277 7.95 -0.78 -28.72
CA PHE A 277 9.01 -0.63 -27.72
C PHE A 277 9.31 0.84 -27.43
N PRO A 278 9.07 1.33 -26.20
CA PRO A 278 9.40 2.71 -25.88
C PRO A 278 10.92 2.92 -25.84
N SER A 279 11.35 4.08 -26.31
CA SER A 279 12.74 4.50 -26.32
C SER A 279 12.95 5.95 -25.89
N TRP A 280 14.16 6.22 -25.40
CA TRP A 280 14.63 7.56 -25.05
C TRP A 280 16.02 7.80 -25.61
N ASP A 281 16.23 8.97 -26.19
CA ASP A 281 17.56 9.43 -26.57
C ASP A 281 18.26 10.02 -25.32
N PHE A 282 19.47 9.53 -25.04
CA PHE A 282 20.27 9.92 -23.88
C PHE A 282 21.25 11.04 -24.27
N TYR A 283 21.22 12.12 -23.48
CA TYR A 283 22.05 13.30 -23.62
C TYR A 283 22.74 13.65 -22.29
N ILE A 284 23.84 14.37 -22.40
CA ILE A 284 24.56 14.97 -21.27
C ILE A 284 24.73 16.49 -21.45
N GLN A 285 24.89 17.21 -20.35
CA GLN A 285 25.52 18.53 -20.35
C GLN A 285 26.85 18.41 -19.60
N ILE A 286 27.87 19.16 -20.03
CA ILE A 286 29.20 19.17 -19.42
C ILE A 286 29.53 20.57 -18.90
N MET A 287 30.07 20.65 -17.69
CA MET A 287 30.58 21.88 -17.07
C MET A 287 31.97 21.61 -16.48
N THR A 288 32.98 22.42 -16.84
CA THR A 288 34.33 22.27 -16.26
C THR A 288 34.37 22.80 -14.81
N PRO A 289 35.35 22.39 -13.99
CA PRO A 289 35.53 22.97 -12.65
C PRO A 289 35.66 24.50 -12.64
N GLU A 290 36.30 25.09 -13.66
CA GLU A 290 36.46 26.54 -13.79
C GLU A 290 35.14 27.24 -14.12
N GLN A 291 34.29 26.60 -14.92
CA GLN A 291 32.93 27.09 -15.20
C GLN A 291 32.05 27.01 -13.94
N ALA A 292 32.13 25.88 -13.21
CA ALA A 292 31.42 25.69 -11.95
C ALA A 292 31.78 26.76 -10.91
N ALA A 293 33.08 27.07 -10.76
CA ALA A 293 33.56 28.11 -9.84
C ALA A 293 33.11 29.53 -10.20
N LYS A 294 32.75 29.78 -11.47
CA LYS A 294 32.26 31.09 -11.97
C LYS A 294 30.75 31.13 -12.14
N SER A 295 30.06 30.04 -11.84
CA SER A 295 28.61 29.94 -12.01
C SER A 295 27.90 30.96 -11.10
N PRO A 296 26.90 31.70 -11.61
CA PRO A 296 26.12 32.64 -10.80
C PRO A 296 25.21 31.94 -9.77
N TYR A 297 25.04 30.63 -9.90
CA TYR A 297 24.32 29.76 -8.96
C TYR A 297 25.24 28.63 -8.50
N ASP A 298 24.95 28.04 -7.35
CA ASP A 298 25.59 26.77 -6.98
C ASP A 298 25.23 25.70 -8.04
N PRO A 299 26.20 25.18 -8.83
CA PRO A 299 25.93 24.21 -9.87
C PRO A 299 25.49 22.84 -9.33
N PHE A 300 25.56 22.65 -8.01
CA PHE A 300 25.15 21.46 -7.27
C PHE A 300 23.82 21.64 -6.53
N ASP A 301 23.18 22.82 -6.62
CA ASP A 301 21.84 23.05 -6.08
C ASP A 301 20.78 22.34 -6.92
N LEU A 302 20.13 21.33 -6.33
CA LEU A 302 19.11 20.51 -6.99
C LEU A 302 17.82 21.27 -7.36
N SER A 303 17.64 22.51 -6.89
CA SER A 303 16.54 23.39 -7.33
C SER A 303 16.85 24.13 -8.64
N LYS A 304 18.06 23.96 -9.19
CA LYS A 304 18.54 24.67 -10.40
C LYS A 304 18.76 23.74 -11.59
N VAL A 305 18.52 24.28 -12.78
CA VAL A 305 18.92 23.69 -14.06
C VAL A 305 20.18 24.40 -14.59
N TRP A 306 20.95 23.69 -15.43
CA TRP A 306 21.94 24.31 -16.31
C TRP A 306 21.25 24.74 -17.60
N LEU A 307 21.28 26.03 -17.91
CA LEU A 307 20.58 26.55 -19.09
C LEU A 307 21.17 25.94 -20.36
N HIS A 308 20.31 25.41 -21.24
CA HIS A 308 20.75 24.78 -22.49
C HIS A 308 21.51 25.73 -23.41
N ALA A 309 21.27 27.04 -23.30
CA ALA A 309 22.00 28.05 -24.07
C ALA A 309 23.48 28.14 -23.67
N ASP A 310 23.78 27.93 -22.39
CA ASP A 310 25.14 28.01 -21.85
C ASP A 310 25.83 26.64 -21.87
N TYR A 311 25.04 25.58 -21.65
CA TYR A 311 25.50 24.19 -21.57
C TYR A 311 24.62 23.34 -22.50
N PRO A 312 24.95 23.23 -23.80
CA PRO A 312 24.12 22.50 -24.77
C PRO A 312 24.07 21.01 -24.48
N LEU A 313 22.98 20.36 -24.92
CA LEU A 313 22.85 18.90 -24.85
C LEU A 313 23.80 18.24 -25.84
N ILE A 314 24.63 17.32 -25.34
CA ILE A 314 25.54 16.48 -26.11
C ILE A 314 24.91 15.09 -26.21
N PRO A 315 24.66 14.57 -27.42
CA PRO A 315 24.08 13.23 -27.58
C PRO A 315 25.07 12.15 -27.12
N VAL A 316 24.54 11.06 -26.56
CA VAL A 316 25.33 9.93 -26.04
C VAL A 316 24.87 8.61 -26.64
N GLY A 317 23.58 8.31 -26.55
CA GLY A 317 23.06 6.99 -26.87
C GLY A 317 21.54 6.91 -26.89
N ARG A 318 21.02 5.69 -26.93
CA ARG A 318 19.59 5.41 -26.94
C ARG A 318 19.27 4.29 -25.96
N ILE A 319 18.18 4.47 -25.23
CA ILE A 319 17.58 3.47 -24.36
C ILE A 319 16.37 2.88 -25.06
N VAL A 320 16.22 1.56 -25.04
CA VAL A 320 15.05 0.85 -25.59
C VAL A 320 14.57 -0.18 -24.57
N LEU A 321 13.27 -0.17 -24.24
CA LEU A 321 12.63 -1.19 -23.41
C LEU A 321 11.85 -2.14 -24.30
N ASN A 322 12.27 -3.41 -24.33
CA ASN A 322 11.72 -4.41 -25.25
C ASN A 322 11.31 -5.72 -24.57
N LYS A 323 11.35 -5.78 -23.24
CA LYS A 323 10.99 -6.98 -22.49
C LYS A 323 10.21 -6.62 -21.23
N ASN A 324 9.00 -7.18 -21.12
CA ASN A 324 8.19 -7.14 -19.89
C ASN A 324 8.77 -8.07 -18.82
N PRO A 325 8.50 -7.82 -17.53
CA PRO A 325 8.90 -8.72 -16.47
C PRO A 325 8.22 -10.09 -16.62
N SER A 326 8.88 -11.16 -16.21
CA SER A 326 8.27 -12.51 -16.16
C SER A 326 7.57 -12.78 -14.83
N ASN A 327 7.99 -12.10 -13.77
CA ASN A 327 7.30 -12.02 -12.48
C ASN A 327 7.53 -10.63 -11.86
N TYR A 328 6.48 -9.84 -11.67
CA TYR A 328 6.58 -8.48 -11.15
C TYR A 328 7.23 -8.45 -9.76
N TYR A 329 6.90 -9.37 -8.86
CA TYR A 329 7.43 -9.31 -7.50
C TYR A 329 8.94 -9.53 -7.46
N ALA A 330 9.41 -10.60 -8.12
CA ALA A 330 10.83 -10.94 -8.17
C ALA A 330 11.67 -9.90 -8.94
N GLU A 331 11.11 -9.31 -10.00
CA GLU A 331 11.88 -8.49 -10.94
C GLU A 331 11.68 -6.99 -10.76
N ILE A 332 10.52 -6.53 -10.27
CA ILE A 332 10.18 -5.10 -10.14
C ILE A 332 9.96 -4.69 -8.69
N GLU A 333 9.23 -5.46 -7.89
CA GLU A 333 9.05 -5.12 -6.47
C GLU A 333 10.39 -5.22 -5.72
N GLN A 334 11.18 -6.25 -6.00
CA GLN A 334 12.48 -6.50 -5.37
C GLN A 334 13.67 -5.76 -6.00
N ILE A 335 13.50 -5.04 -7.12
CA ILE A 335 14.61 -4.27 -7.70
C ILE A 335 15.06 -3.15 -6.75
N ALA A 336 16.36 -3.04 -6.56
CA ALA A 336 17.00 -2.06 -5.69
C ALA A 336 18.01 -1.27 -6.52
N MET A 337 17.82 0.05 -6.59
CA MET A 337 18.69 0.94 -7.37
C MET A 337 19.27 2.01 -6.46
N ASP A 338 20.60 2.14 -6.45
CA ASP A 338 21.33 2.95 -5.49
C ASP A 338 22.28 3.90 -6.21
N VAL A 339 22.20 5.20 -5.92
CA VAL A 339 23.10 6.21 -6.53
C VAL A 339 24.56 6.00 -6.16
N ALA A 340 24.87 5.20 -5.12
CA ALA A 340 26.22 4.79 -4.77
C ALA A 340 26.76 3.61 -5.62
N HIS A 341 25.93 2.99 -6.47
CA HIS A 341 26.41 2.04 -7.49
C HIS A 341 27.07 2.82 -8.63
N LEU A 342 28.34 3.17 -8.42
CA LEU A 342 29.20 3.84 -9.40
C LEU A 342 30.18 2.84 -10.02
N ILE A 343 30.67 3.19 -11.20
CA ILE A 343 31.71 2.46 -11.93
C ILE A 343 32.86 3.40 -12.28
N PRO A 344 34.09 2.91 -12.52
CA PRO A 344 35.23 3.76 -12.85
C PRO A 344 34.95 4.69 -14.03
N GLY A 345 35.25 5.98 -13.86
CA GLY A 345 34.96 7.05 -14.82
C GLY A 345 33.70 7.88 -14.50
N ILE A 346 32.97 7.53 -13.44
CA ILE A 346 31.79 8.26 -12.94
C ILE A 346 31.97 8.53 -11.44
N GLU A 347 31.74 9.78 -11.03
CA GLU A 347 31.88 10.25 -9.66
C GLU A 347 30.62 10.97 -9.17
N VAL A 348 30.52 11.17 -7.85
CA VAL A 348 29.47 11.98 -7.24
C VAL A 348 29.91 13.44 -7.09
N SER A 349 28.95 14.36 -7.17
CA SER A 349 29.20 15.76 -6.88
C SER A 349 28.94 16.12 -5.41
N PRO A 350 29.36 17.32 -4.96
CA PRO A 350 29.01 17.87 -3.65
C PRO A 350 27.53 18.19 -3.44
N ASP A 351 26.64 17.91 -4.40
CA ASP A 351 25.19 18.08 -4.26
C ASP A 351 24.70 17.40 -2.97
N ARG A 352 24.21 18.21 -2.02
CA ARG A 352 23.84 17.75 -0.67
C ARG A 352 22.76 16.68 -0.70
N MET A 353 21.83 16.76 -1.65
CA MET A 353 20.81 15.74 -1.83
C MET A 353 21.42 14.45 -2.36
N LEU A 354 22.31 14.52 -3.36
CA LEU A 354 23.01 13.35 -3.89
C LEU A 354 23.84 12.66 -2.80
N GLN A 355 24.56 13.44 -1.98
CA GLN A 355 25.39 12.94 -0.89
C GLN A 355 24.59 12.12 0.12
N ALA A 356 23.43 12.61 0.56
CA ALA A 356 22.54 11.88 1.45
C ALA A 356 21.95 10.61 0.81
N ARG A 357 21.63 10.66 -0.49
CA ARG A 357 21.04 9.53 -1.21
C ARG A 357 22.00 8.32 -1.28
N MET A 358 23.32 8.54 -1.32
CA MET A 358 24.29 7.43 -1.26
C MET A 358 24.17 6.58 0.01
N PHE A 359 23.76 7.21 1.13
CA PHE A 359 23.47 6.49 2.37
C PHE A 359 22.05 5.91 2.36
N ALA A 360 21.05 6.74 2.07
CA ALA A 360 19.65 6.40 2.31
C ALA A 360 19.15 5.21 1.48
N TYR A 361 19.60 5.06 0.23
CA TYR A 361 19.16 3.95 -0.63
C TYR A 361 19.65 2.61 -0.11
N ARG A 362 20.95 2.49 0.19
CA ARG A 362 21.52 1.28 0.78
C ARG A 362 20.82 0.91 2.08
N ASP A 363 20.62 1.88 2.96
CA ASP A 363 19.99 1.67 4.26
C ASP A 363 18.54 1.17 4.15
N THR A 364 17.71 1.81 3.31
CA THR A 364 16.32 1.36 3.11
C THR A 364 16.23 0.02 2.39
N HIS A 365 17.16 -0.30 1.48
CA HIS A 365 17.21 -1.62 0.82
C HIS A 365 17.52 -2.74 1.82
N GLN A 366 18.49 -2.52 2.71
CA GLN A 366 18.83 -3.49 3.75
C GLN A 366 17.68 -3.76 4.71
N TYR A 367 16.88 -2.74 5.03
CA TYR A 367 15.67 -2.92 5.82
C TYR A 367 14.56 -3.67 5.06
N ARG A 368 14.27 -3.23 3.84
CA ARG A 368 13.11 -3.69 3.06
C ARG A 368 13.27 -5.11 2.51
N LEU A 369 14.46 -5.44 2.04
CA LEU A 369 14.75 -6.69 1.32
C LEU A 369 15.71 -7.61 2.08
N GLY A 370 16.35 -7.10 3.14
CA GLY A 370 17.35 -7.83 3.91
C GLY A 370 18.79 -7.46 3.54
N PRO A 371 19.76 -7.86 4.38
CA PRO A 371 21.16 -7.43 4.25
C PRO A 371 21.83 -7.90 2.95
N ASN A 372 21.38 -9.02 2.38
CA ASN A 372 21.91 -9.62 1.15
C ASN A 372 21.06 -9.33 -0.10
N TYR A 373 20.29 -8.22 -0.11
CA TYR A 373 19.42 -7.87 -1.24
C TYR A 373 20.12 -7.80 -2.61
N SER A 374 21.42 -7.53 -2.63
CA SER A 374 22.24 -7.50 -3.86
C SER A 374 22.46 -8.87 -4.49
N GLN A 375 22.18 -9.96 -3.77
CA GLN A 375 22.26 -11.33 -4.30
C GLN A 375 20.94 -11.78 -4.94
N LEU A 376 19.86 -11.01 -4.80
CA LEU A 376 18.61 -11.27 -5.51
C LEU A 376 18.85 -11.19 -7.03
N PRO A 377 18.28 -12.07 -7.86
CA PRO A 377 18.66 -12.19 -9.27
C PRO A 377 18.65 -10.87 -10.06
N VAL A 378 17.63 -10.02 -9.85
CA VAL A 378 17.52 -8.73 -10.56
C VAL A 378 18.49 -7.65 -10.04
N ASN A 379 19.11 -7.84 -8.88
CA ASN A 379 20.04 -6.89 -8.29
C ASN A 379 21.51 -7.34 -8.44
N SER A 380 21.74 -8.58 -8.90
CA SER A 380 23.06 -9.19 -8.91
C SER A 380 23.94 -8.67 -10.04
N ALA A 381 25.20 -8.37 -9.70
CA ALA A 381 26.24 -8.07 -10.69
C ALA A 381 26.81 -9.37 -11.29
N TYR A 382 27.31 -9.32 -12.53
CA TYR A 382 27.88 -10.49 -13.20
C TYR A 382 29.05 -11.15 -12.46
N LYS A 383 29.87 -10.35 -11.77
CA LYS A 383 31.04 -10.81 -11.03
C LYS A 383 31.16 -10.04 -9.73
N VAL A 384 31.21 -10.77 -8.61
CA VAL A 384 31.44 -10.22 -7.27
C VAL A 384 32.56 -11.03 -6.60
N SER A 385 33.60 -10.35 -6.13
CA SER A 385 34.71 -10.96 -5.40
C SER A 385 35.23 -9.95 -4.37
N ASN A 386 35.00 -10.22 -3.09
CA ASN A 386 35.30 -9.30 -1.99
C ASN A 386 35.42 -10.05 -0.63
N TYR A 387 35.46 -9.29 0.46
CA TYR A 387 35.65 -9.78 1.83
C TYR A 387 34.37 -9.80 2.70
N ASN A 388 33.21 -9.42 2.13
CA ASN A 388 31.93 -9.49 2.85
C ASN A 388 31.45 -10.96 2.94
N ARG A 389 30.88 -11.36 4.09
CA ARG A 389 30.39 -12.72 4.37
C ARG A 389 29.08 -12.70 5.15
N ASP A 390 28.39 -13.84 5.13
CA ASP A 390 27.21 -14.17 5.95
C ASP A 390 26.00 -13.22 5.76
N GLY A 391 25.14 -13.13 6.77
CA GLY A 391 23.91 -12.34 6.76
C GLY A 391 22.65 -13.13 6.40
N TYR A 392 21.49 -12.62 6.81
CA TYR A 392 20.19 -13.24 6.53
C TYR A 392 19.93 -13.34 5.01
N GLY A 393 19.47 -14.50 4.55
CA GLY A 393 19.15 -14.73 3.13
C GLY A 393 20.36 -14.84 2.20
N THR A 394 21.52 -15.29 2.70
CA THR A 394 22.71 -15.50 1.85
C THR A 394 22.45 -16.60 0.81
N VAL A 395 22.68 -16.30 -0.47
CA VAL A 395 22.61 -17.23 -1.61
C VAL A 395 24.01 -17.66 -2.06
N ASN A 396 24.97 -16.72 -2.06
CA ASN A 396 26.38 -16.95 -2.40
C ASN A 396 27.29 -16.40 -1.29
N SER A 397 28.01 -17.30 -0.61
CA SER A 397 28.93 -16.97 0.49
C SER A 397 30.40 -16.84 0.06
N GLN A 398 30.72 -16.93 -1.24
CA GLN A 398 32.10 -16.92 -1.78
C GLN A 398 32.98 -18.10 -1.31
N GLY A 399 32.37 -19.21 -0.88
CA GLY A 399 33.06 -20.45 -0.51
C GLY A 399 34.11 -20.27 0.60
N GLY A 400 35.25 -20.96 0.47
CA GLY A 400 36.36 -20.93 1.44
C GLY A 400 37.40 -19.83 1.20
N ALA A 401 37.10 -18.79 0.40
CA ALA A 401 38.06 -17.73 0.11
C ALA A 401 38.39 -16.90 1.38
N PRO A 402 39.65 -16.46 1.59
CA PRO A 402 40.03 -15.59 2.71
C PRO A 402 39.07 -14.40 2.87
N ASN A 403 38.64 -14.13 4.10
CA ASN A 403 37.66 -13.08 4.42
C ASN A 403 38.30 -11.82 5.04
N TYR A 404 39.62 -11.63 4.87
CA TYR A 404 40.37 -10.47 5.36
C TYR A 404 41.38 -9.95 4.32
N HIS A 405 41.69 -8.65 4.38
CA HIS A 405 42.64 -7.97 3.49
C HIS A 405 43.61 -7.07 4.29
N PRO A 406 44.93 -7.04 3.97
CA PRO A 406 45.59 -7.89 2.97
C PRO A 406 45.69 -9.35 3.45
N ASN A 407 45.93 -10.30 2.53
CA ASN A 407 46.15 -11.71 2.86
C ASN A 407 47.25 -12.34 2.00
N SER A 408 47.83 -13.46 2.46
CA SER A 408 48.90 -14.19 1.76
C SER A 408 48.40 -15.44 1.03
N PHE A 409 47.10 -15.53 0.77
CA PHE A 409 46.42 -16.74 0.30
C PHE A 409 45.65 -16.50 -1.01
N GLN A 410 46.16 -15.58 -1.85
CA GLN A 410 45.61 -15.28 -3.18
C GLN A 410 44.14 -14.82 -3.14
N GLY A 411 43.75 -14.06 -2.11
CA GLY A 411 42.45 -13.39 -2.08
C GLY A 411 42.37 -12.20 -3.05
N PRO A 412 41.18 -11.56 -3.16
CA PRO A 412 40.98 -10.43 -4.08
C PRO A 412 41.86 -9.21 -3.78
N GLU A 413 42.48 -8.63 -4.80
CA GLU A 413 43.33 -7.42 -4.70
C GLU A 413 42.62 -6.18 -5.28
N ASN A 414 43.21 -4.99 -5.07
CA ASN A 414 42.72 -3.75 -5.65
C ASN A 414 42.84 -3.75 -7.19
N ASP A 415 41.87 -3.16 -7.89
CA ASP A 415 41.88 -3.03 -9.35
C ASP A 415 42.70 -1.80 -9.80
N GLU A 416 43.72 -2.03 -10.65
CA GLU A 416 44.63 -0.97 -11.11
C GLU A 416 43.93 0.11 -11.94
N ARG A 417 42.95 -0.27 -12.77
CA ARG A 417 42.21 0.69 -13.61
C ARG A 417 41.32 1.59 -12.76
N ALA A 418 40.61 1.01 -11.79
CA ALA A 418 39.80 1.78 -10.84
C ALA A 418 40.68 2.75 -10.04
N GLN A 419 41.87 2.31 -9.62
CA GLN A 419 42.82 3.18 -8.93
C GLN A 419 43.29 4.34 -9.80
N ALA A 420 43.63 4.08 -11.07
CA ALA A 420 44.08 5.11 -12.01
C ALA A 420 42.99 6.16 -12.35
N LEU A 421 41.71 5.76 -12.26
CA LEU A 421 40.56 6.61 -12.56
C LEU A 421 39.97 7.29 -11.31
N SER A 422 40.59 7.16 -10.14
CA SER A 422 40.14 7.77 -8.89
C SER A 422 40.71 9.19 -8.74
N PRO A 423 39.92 10.27 -8.94
CA PRO A 423 40.43 11.63 -8.91
C PRO A 423 40.67 12.11 -7.47
N SER A 424 41.66 12.98 -7.28
CA SER A 424 41.77 13.78 -6.07
C SER A 424 40.88 15.02 -6.18
N ILE A 425 39.91 15.18 -5.29
CA ILE A 425 39.01 16.34 -5.27
C ILE A 425 39.47 17.31 -4.16
N PRO A 426 39.99 18.51 -4.51
CA PRO A 426 40.38 19.49 -3.50
C PRO A 426 39.13 20.04 -2.79
N LEU A 427 39.13 20.01 -1.46
CA LEU A 427 38.05 20.53 -0.62
C LEU A 427 38.57 21.70 0.22
N HIS A 428 37.85 22.81 0.23
CA HIS A 428 38.18 24.01 1.02
C HIS A 428 36.94 24.50 1.76
N GLY A 429 37.05 24.73 3.06
CA GLY A 429 35.98 25.30 3.88
C GLY A 429 35.96 24.78 5.30
N GLU A 430 35.16 25.43 6.15
CA GLU A 430 34.89 24.97 7.51
C GLU A 430 33.85 23.83 7.49
N ALA A 431 34.05 22.81 8.33
CA ALA A 431 33.05 21.79 8.59
C ALA A 431 31.90 22.38 9.42
N LYS A 432 30.78 22.73 8.78
CA LYS A 432 29.66 23.41 9.46
C LYS A 432 28.31 23.13 8.80
N ARG A 433 27.23 23.22 9.58
CA ARG A 433 25.85 23.26 9.07
C ARG A 433 25.51 24.65 8.56
N ILE A 434 25.52 24.85 7.25
CA ILE A 434 25.30 26.16 6.64
C ILE A 434 23.99 26.14 5.84
N ASP A 435 22.95 26.78 6.39
CA ASP A 435 21.79 27.26 5.61
C ASP A 435 22.11 28.69 5.21
N SER A 436 22.29 28.96 3.91
CA SER A 436 22.65 30.31 3.44
C SER A 436 21.47 31.27 3.55
N GLY A 437 20.22 30.77 3.54
CA GLY A 437 18.97 31.55 3.53
C GLY A 437 18.79 32.54 2.36
N ASN A 438 19.88 32.85 1.63
CA ASN A 438 20.01 33.93 0.65
C ASN A 438 20.11 33.42 -0.78
N ASP A 439 20.00 32.11 -0.99
CA ASP A 439 20.02 31.52 -2.32
C ASP A 439 18.85 32.02 -3.17
N ASP A 440 19.10 32.17 -4.47
CA ASP A 440 18.07 32.53 -5.43
C ASP A 440 17.05 31.40 -5.57
N ASN A 441 15.80 31.64 -5.18
CA ASN A 441 14.70 30.68 -5.32
C ASN A 441 13.74 30.99 -6.47
N PHE A 442 13.92 32.11 -7.18
CA PHE A 442 12.87 32.68 -8.03
C PHE A 442 13.28 32.93 -9.48
N THR A 443 14.55 33.16 -9.78
CA THR A 443 14.96 33.56 -11.14
C THR A 443 14.65 32.47 -12.16
N GLN A 444 15.06 31.23 -11.90
CA GLN A 444 14.77 30.13 -12.84
C GLN A 444 13.29 29.72 -12.85
N ALA A 445 12.60 29.81 -11.72
CA ALA A 445 11.15 29.62 -11.66
C ALA A 445 10.39 30.68 -12.49
N ARG A 446 10.88 31.93 -12.49
CA ARG A 446 10.36 33.02 -13.32
C ARG A 446 10.65 32.79 -14.80
N LEU A 447 11.85 32.32 -15.14
CA LEU A 447 12.21 31.94 -16.52
C LEU A 447 11.30 30.82 -17.04
N LEU A 448 11.05 29.78 -16.25
CA LEU A 448 10.07 28.73 -16.58
C LEU A 448 8.70 29.34 -16.88
N TYR A 449 8.18 30.17 -15.98
CA TYR A 449 6.86 30.77 -16.15
C TYR A 449 6.77 31.71 -17.35
N GLN A 450 7.79 32.55 -17.58
CA GLN A 450 7.73 33.61 -18.59
C GLN A 450 8.11 33.11 -19.98
N SER A 451 9.14 32.26 -20.07
CA SER A 451 9.82 31.93 -21.33
C SER A 451 9.56 30.51 -21.82
N VAL A 452 9.15 29.58 -20.93
CA VAL A 452 8.92 28.17 -21.30
C VAL A 452 7.44 27.86 -21.46
N LEU A 453 6.60 28.32 -20.53
CA LEU A 453 5.15 28.05 -20.59
C LEU A 453 4.43 28.93 -21.60
N LYS A 454 3.51 28.35 -22.36
CA LYS A 454 2.57 29.06 -23.23
C LYS A 454 1.45 29.73 -22.42
N GLU A 455 0.75 30.70 -23.00
CA GLU A 455 -0.31 31.43 -22.26
C GLU A 455 -1.45 30.55 -21.77
N ASP A 456 -1.85 29.53 -22.54
CA ASP A 456 -2.87 28.56 -22.13
C ASP A 456 -2.36 27.59 -21.04
N GLU A 457 -1.07 27.23 -21.08
CA GLU A 457 -0.42 26.44 -20.03
C GLU A 457 -0.29 27.24 -18.72
N LYS A 458 0.02 28.54 -18.80
CA LYS A 458 0.03 29.45 -17.63
C LYS A 458 -1.34 29.54 -16.97
N ALA A 459 -2.43 29.56 -17.76
CA ALA A 459 -3.78 29.55 -17.25
C ALA A 459 -4.10 28.25 -16.50
N ARG A 460 -3.78 27.09 -17.09
CA ARG A 460 -3.96 25.77 -16.44
C ARG A 460 -3.11 25.60 -15.19
N LEU A 461 -1.85 26.04 -15.22
CA LEU A 461 -0.98 26.06 -14.04
C LEU A 461 -1.63 26.82 -12.89
N ALA A 462 -2.15 28.03 -13.18
CA ALA A 462 -2.79 28.85 -12.17
C ALA A 462 -4.06 28.18 -11.61
N GLU A 463 -4.90 27.59 -12.47
CA GLU A 463 -6.08 26.83 -12.03
C GLU A 463 -5.71 25.65 -11.11
N ASN A 464 -4.71 24.85 -11.51
CA ASN A 464 -4.25 23.71 -10.71
C ASN A 464 -3.71 24.15 -9.34
N LEU A 465 -2.93 25.24 -9.28
CA LEU A 465 -2.41 25.81 -8.03
C LEU A 465 -3.53 26.33 -7.13
N VAL A 466 -4.47 27.09 -7.69
CA VAL A 466 -5.62 27.65 -6.95
C VAL A 466 -6.49 26.53 -6.38
N ASP A 467 -6.73 25.46 -7.14
CA ASP A 467 -7.58 24.35 -6.72
C ASP A 467 -7.04 23.58 -5.51
N TRP A 468 -5.72 23.49 -5.38
CA TRP A 468 -5.06 22.94 -4.21
C TRP A 468 -4.94 23.96 -3.07
N LEU A 469 -4.43 25.15 -3.36
CA LEU A 469 -4.13 26.16 -2.35
C LEU A 469 -5.37 26.63 -1.60
N LYS A 470 -6.52 26.76 -2.28
CA LYS A 470 -7.76 27.21 -1.65
C LYS A 470 -8.23 26.31 -0.50
N ARG A 471 -7.77 25.05 -0.44
CA ARG A 471 -8.15 24.09 0.62
C ARG A 471 -7.31 24.23 1.89
N ALA A 472 -6.16 24.90 1.81
CA ALA A 472 -5.34 25.24 2.98
C ALA A 472 -5.98 26.37 3.80
N THR A 473 -5.47 26.64 5.00
CA THR A 473 -5.95 27.76 5.83
C THR A 473 -5.67 29.11 5.20
N LEU A 474 -6.52 30.10 5.52
CA LEU A 474 -6.34 31.46 5.00
C LEU A 474 -4.95 32.08 5.31
N PRO A 475 -4.34 31.90 6.50
CA PRO A 475 -2.96 32.36 6.74
C PRO A 475 -1.94 31.68 5.81
N ILE A 476 -2.03 30.37 5.61
CA ILE A 476 -1.14 29.62 4.70
C ILE A 476 -1.34 30.09 3.25
N GLN A 477 -2.59 30.27 2.81
CA GLN A 477 -2.92 30.79 1.48
C GLN A 477 -2.26 32.15 1.24
N LYS A 478 -2.42 33.09 2.17
CA LYS A 478 -1.84 34.44 2.08
C LYS A 478 -0.32 34.39 2.03
N ARG A 479 0.31 33.55 2.86
CA ARG A 479 1.77 33.38 2.88
C ARG A 479 2.28 32.79 1.58
N ALA A 480 1.71 31.69 1.10
CA ALA A 480 2.11 31.06 -0.16
C ALA A 480 2.04 32.03 -1.35
N ILE A 481 0.97 32.82 -1.45
CA ILE A 481 0.86 33.86 -2.49
C ILE A 481 2.00 34.88 -2.37
N ALA A 482 2.23 35.43 -1.18
CA ALA A 482 3.21 36.48 -0.96
C ALA A 482 4.66 35.99 -1.12
N THR A 483 4.99 34.79 -0.63
CA THR A 483 6.38 34.31 -0.56
C THR A 483 6.79 33.46 -1.76
N MET A 484 5.86 32.78 -2.42
CA MET A 484 6.17 31.89 -3.55
C MET A 484 5.76 32.47 -4.90
N PHE A 485 4.55 33.03 -5.02
CA PHE A 485 3.97 33.33 -6.33
C PHE A 485 4.10 34.80 -6.77
N ASP A 486 3.95 35.76 -5.86
CA ASP A 486 4.14 37.18 -6.14
C ASP A 486 5.56 37.51 -6.68
N PRO A 487 6.65 36.87 -6.19
CA PRO A 487 7.99 37.04 -6.78
C PRO A 487 8.12 36.52 -8.22
N ILE A 488 7.24 35.63 -8.65
CA ILE A 488 7.26 35.04 -10.00
C ILE A 488 6.47 35.89 -10.99
N THR A 489 5.25 36.30 -10.62
CA THR A 489 4.40 37.14 -11.47
C THR A 489 3.30 37.87 -10.69
N ALA A 490 3.06 39.14 -11.06
CA ALA A 490 1.92 39.91 -10.58
C ALA A 490 0.55 39.34 -11.02
N ARG A 491 0.51 38.40 -11.97
CA ARG A 491 -0.75 37.75 -12.43
C ARG A 491 -1.39 36.89 -11.35
N PHE A 492 -0.60 36.30 -10.44
CA PHE A 492 -1.15 35.59 -9.27
C PHE A 492 -1.79 36.56 -8.28
N ALA A 493 -1.22 37.75 -8.09
CA ALA A 493 -1.85 38.82 -7.31
C ALA A 493 -3.21 39.27 -7.90
N ALA A 494 -3.39 39.23 -9.23
CA ALA A 494 -4.69 39.52 -9.87
C ALA A 494 -5.72 38.38 -9.69
N GLN A 495 -5.27 37.13 -9.58
CA GLN A 495 -6.11 35.96 -9.28
C GLN A 495 -6.31 35.72 -7.78
N LYS A 496 -5.64 36.50 -6.92
CA LYS A 496 -5.75 36.49 -5.46
C LYS A 496 -7.19 36.51 -4.97
N ASN A 497 -8.07 37.25 -5.64
CA ASN A 497 -9.49 37.24 -5.33
C ASN A 497 -10.13 35.84 -5.55
N ARG A 498 -9.76 35.07 -6.58
CA ARG A 498 -10.31 33.72 -6.80
C ARG A 498 -9.89 32.72 -5.72
N VAL A 499 -8.71 32.90 -5.11
CA VAL A 499 -8.22 32.10 -3.97
C VAL A 499 -8.90 32.55 -2.67
N LEU A 500 -8.94 33.87 -2.43
CA LEU A 500 -9.36 34.44 -1.14
C LEU A 500 -10.89 34.61 -0.99
N TYR A 501 -11.69 34.70 -2.07
CA TYR A 501 -13.13 35.02 -1.98
C TYR A 501 -14.09 33.82 -1.91
N LYS A 502 -13.66 32.58 -2.17
CA LYS A 502 -14.61 31.48 -2.44
C LYS A 502 -15.04 30.60 -1.26
N TYR A 503 -14.73 30.98 -0.02
CA TYR A 503 -15.37 30.40 1.16
C TYR A 503 -16.44 31.36 1.69
N SER A 504 -17.54 31.48 0.95
CA SER A 504 -18.83 31.92 1.49
C SER A 504 -19.78 30.72 1.36
N PRO A 505 -20.44 30.28 2.44
CA PRO A 505 -21.15 29.01 2.47
C PRO A 505 -22.26 28.96 1.41
N ALA A 506 -22.42 27.80 0.78
CA ALA A 506 -23.61 27.48 0.01
C ALA A 506 -24.83 27.62 0.93
N ARG A 507 -25.69 28.60 0.65
CA ARG A 507 -27.01 28.72 1.29
C ARG A 507 -27.86 27.52 0.88
N GLY A 508 -28.25 26.73 1.87
CA GLY A 508 -29.33 25.74 1.77
C GLY A 508 -30.28 25.87 2.95
N LEU A 509 -31.41 26.55 2.70
CA LEU A 509 -32.74 26.43 3.33
C LEU A 509 -32.92 26.74 4.84
N ASN A 510 -33.53 27.92 5.07
CA ASN A 510 -34.45 28.33 6.13
C ASN A 510 -34.07 28.13 7.61
N SER A 511 -33.57 29.21 8.25
CA SER A 511 -34.05 29.65 9.58
C SER A 511 -33.55 31.07 9.87
N GLU A 512 -34.45 32.03 10.01
CA GLU A 512 -34.17 33.39 10.46
C GLU A 512 -34.06 33.43 11.98
N THR A 513 -32.87 33.70 12.52
CA THR A 513 -32.69 34.37 13.82
C THR A 513 -31.32 35.07 13.84
N PRO A 514 -31.24 36.38 14.10
CA PRO A 514 -29.97 37.10 14.19
C PRO A 514 -29.59 37.36 15.66
N GLU A 515 -28.66 36.60 16.21
CA GLU A 515 -27.88 37.02 17.38
C GLU A 515 -26.71 36.06 17.62
N MET A 516 -25.50 36.43 17.17
CA MET A 516 -24.25 36.07 17.84
C MET A 516 -23.12 36.99 17.36
N ALA A 517 -22.67 37.83 18.29
CA ALA A 517 -21.59 38.78 18.13
C ALA A 517 -20.21 38.10 18.05
N HIS A 518 -19.29 38.75 17.33
CA HIS A 518 -17.82 38.64 17.41
C HIS A 518 -17.21 37.24 17.64
N SER A 519 -16.90 36.51 16.56
CA SER A 519 -15.78 35.56 16.58
C SER A 519 -14.85 35.78 15.39
N SER A 520 -13.57 36.00 15.68
CA SER A 520 -12.42 36.17 14.78
C SER A 520 -11.97 34.85 14.14
N SER A 521 -12.92 34.03 13.71
CA SER A 521 -12.72 32.61 13.47
C SER A 521 -13.05 32.26 12.00
N GLY A 522 -12.04 32.35 11.14
CA GLY A 522 -12.07 31.69 9.82
C GLY A 522 -12.00 30.16 9.90
N PHE A 523 -12.20 29.57 11.09
CA PHE A 523 -12.07 28.16 11.41
C PHE A 523 -13.28 27.31 10.94
N ASN A 524 -14.46 27.93 10.80
CA ASN A 524 -15.76 27.23 10.75
C ASN A 524 -16.26 26.73 9.38
N ALA A 525 -15.46 26.76 8.31
CA ALA A 525 -15.93 26.37 6.96
C ALA A 525 -15.29 25.08 6.38
N ARG A 526 -14.38 24.42 7.11
CA ARG A 526 -13.73 23.17 6.70
C ARG A 526 -14.18 22.00 7.58
N ASP A 527 -14.07 20.77 7.09
CA ASP A 527 -14.40 19.59 7.87
C ASP A 527 -13.37 19.34 9.00
N PRO A 528 -13.77 18.71 10.12
CA PRO A 528 -12.88 18.49 11.26
C PRO A 528 -11.55 17.81 10.93
N ALA A 529 -11.54 16.81 10.05
CA ALA A 529 -10.31 16.12 9.65
C ALA A 529 -9.29 17.07 9.00
N SER A 530 -9.76 18.11 8.30
CA SER A 530 -8.90 19.14 7.69
C SER A 530 -8.41 20.19 8.71
N ASN A 531 -8.92 20.20 9.94
CA ASN A 531 -8.57 21.17 10.98
C ASN A 531 -7.64 20.60 12.06
N VAL A 532 -7.20 19.34 11.95
CA VAL A 532 -6.43 18.68 13.00
C VAL A 532 -5.13 19.39 13.37
N LEU A 533 -4.43 20.02 12.41
CA LEU A 533 -3.23 20.82 12.68
C LEU A 533 -3.53 22.13 13.41
N LEU A 534 -4.67 22.75 13.13
CA LEU A 534 -5.10 23.95 13.85
C LEU A 534 -5.48 23.62 15.29
N GLU A 535 -6.15 22.49 15.51
CA GLU A 535 -6.44 21.97 16.85
C GLU A 535 -5.18 21.61 17.62
N TYR A 536 -4.18 21.04 16.94
CA TYR A 536 -2.88 20.78 17.54
C TYR A 536 -2.20 22.09 17.95
N SER A 537 -2.09 23.05 17.02
CA SER A 537 -1.46 24.35 17.27
C SER A 537 -2.13 25.13 18.40
N SER A 538 -3.47 25.13 18.47
CA SER A 538 -4.20 25.86 19.53
C SER A 538 -3.99 25.26 20.92
N LYS A 539 -3.74 23.95 21.02
CA LYS A 539 -3.44 23.26 22.30
C LYS A 539 -1.99 23.39 22.74
N HIS A 540 -1.09 23.87 21.87
CA HIS A 540 0.36 23.88 22.08
C HIS A 540 0.98 25.26 21.80
N GLN A 541 0.26 26.36 22.10
CA GLN A 541 0.75 27.73 21.84
C GLN A 541 2.03 28.07 22.59
N ASP A 542 2.24 27.46 23.77
CA ASP A 542 3.40 27.72 24.64
C ASP A 542 4.51 26.66 24.49
N ASN A 543 4.48 25.83 23.43
CA ASN A 543 5.50 24.79 23.25
C ASN A 543 6.86 25.40 22.90
N ASN A 544 7.82 25.26 23.81
CA ASN A 544 9.22 25.70 23.66
C ASN A 544 10.20 24.51 23.67
N GLU A 545 9.73 23.30 23.35
CA GLU A 545 10.56 22.10 23.31
C GLU A 545 11.65 22.19 22.22
N SER A 546 12.83 21.66 22.53
CA SER A 546 13.94 21.55 21.57
C SER A 546 13.84 20.26 20.78
N ILE A 547 14.11 20.32 19.46
CA ILE A 547 14.23 19.13 18.62
C ILE A 547 15.42 18.28 19.11
N THR A 548 15.25 16.96 19.15
CA THR A 548 16.28 16.00 19.57
C THR A 548 16.51 14.89 18.54
N THR A 549 17.65 14.20 18.64
CA THR A 549 17.87 12.89 18.00
C THR A 549 17.07 11.80 18.72
N ASN A 550 16.99 10.59 18.17
CA ASN A 550 16.38 9.43 18.84
C ASN A 550 17.06 9.07 20.18
N GLY A 551 18.31 9.50 20.39
CA GLY A 551 19.04 9.38 21.66
C GLY A 551 18.72 10.48 22.68
N GLY A 552 17.84 11.43 22.35
CA GLY A 552 17.48 12.56 23.22
C GLY A 552 18.47 13.73 23.18
N VAL A 553 19.40 13.78 22.22
CA VAL A 553 20.40 14.85 22.12
C VAL A 553 19.82 16.07 21.41
N PRO A 554 19.88 17.29 21.98
CA PRO A 554 19.37 18.50 21.34
C PRO A 554 20.07 18.81 20.00
N VAL A 555 19.29 19.21 18.99
CA VAL A 555 19.78 19.56 17.66
C VAL A 555 19.89 21.07 17.52
N GLY A 556 21.11 21.59 17.30
CA GLY A 556 21.34 23.04 17.19
C GLY A 556 20.88 23.69 15.87
N ARG A 557 20.85 22.93 14.77
CA ARG A 557 20.37 23.38 13.45
C ARG A 557 19.88 22.18 12.64
N LYS A 558 18.61 22.19 12.24
CA LYS A 558 17.92 21.05 11.60
C LYS A 558 17.74 21.25 10.08
N GLU A 559 17.95 22.46 9.60
CA GLU A 559 17.66 22.89 8.24
C GLU A 559 18.83 22.71 7.28
N ALA A 560 20.00 22.29 7.79
CA ALA A 560 21.20 22.12 6.98
C ALA A 560 22.04 20.91 7.42
N MET A 561 22.56 20.21 6.43
CA MET A 561 23.58 19.17 6.61
C MET A 561 24.93 19.75 7.04
N LEU A 562 25.74 18.94 7.73
CA LEU A 562 27.13 19.24 8.05
C LEU A 562 28.00 18.98 6.82
N THR A 563 28.51 20.06 6.21
CA THR A 563 29.31 20.03 4.97
C THR A 563 30.66 20.73 5.16
N VAL A 564 31.61 20.47 4.25
CA VAL A 564 32.87 21.23 4.16
C VAL A 564 32.63 22.49 3.34
N GLY A 565 32.40 23.64 4.00
CA GLY A 565 31.94 24.85 3.32
C GLY A 565 30.52 24.72 2.75
N TYR A 566 30.06 25.74 2.02
CA TYR A 566 28.66 25.80 1.54
C TYR A 566 28.38 24.77 0.43
N SER A 567 29.23 24.73 -0.60
CA SER A 567 29.06 23.87 -1.79
C SER A 567 29.99 22.64 -1.76
N GLY A 568 30.40 22.21 -0.57
CA GLY A 568 31.22 21.01 -0.39
C GLY A 568 30.42 19.79 0.07
N PRO A 569 31.03 18.59 0.04
CA PRO A 569 30.36 17.35 0.36
C PRO A 569 29.99 17.25 1.85
N THR A 570 29.03 16.38 2.13
CA THR A 570 28.56 16.06 3.48
C THR A 570 29.57 15.19 4.22
N LEU A 571 29.75 15.44 5.51
CA LEU A 571 30.61 14.62 6.36
C LEU A 571 29.85 13.42 6.93
N LEU A 572 30.52 12.27 7.01
CA LEU A 572 30.03 11.09 7.74
C LEU A 572 29.77 11.36 9.23
N GLN A 573 30.37 12.43 9.77
CA GLN A 573 30.14 12.92 11.14
C GLN A 573 28.78 13.60 11.33
N ASP A 574 27.96 13.76 10.29
CA ASP A 574 26.59 14.24 10.40
C ASP A 574 25.65 13.17 11.01
N VAL A 575 25.82 12.92 12.31
CA VAL A 575 25.02 11.92 13.03
C VAL A 575 23.54 12.27 13.14
N VAL A 576 23.18 13.56 13.04
CA VAL A 576 21.77 14.00 13.06
C VAL A 576 21.06 13.57 11.77
N LEU A 577 21.70 13.79 10.62
CA LEU A 577 21.18 13.35 9.33
C LEU A 577 21.08 11.82 9.28
N ILE A 578 22.13 11.12 9.70
CA ILE A 578 22.16 9.65 9.68
C ILE A 578 21.05 9.07 10.57
N ASP A 579 20.87 9.59 11.79
CA ASP A 579 19.81 9.17 12.71
C ASP A 579 18.42 9.33 12.09
N GLU A 580 18.12 10.52 11.56
CA GLU A 580 16.83 10.82 10.96
C GLU A 580 16.54 9.98 9.70
N LEU A 581 17.49 9.91 8.77
CA LEU A 581 17.32 9.14 7.53
C LEU A 581 17.21 7.64 7.81
N SER A 582 17.91 7.13 8.83
CA SER A 582 17.81 5.74 9.25
C SER A 582 16.42 5.40 9.79
N HIS A 583 15.82 6.30 10.57
CA HIS A 583 14.46 6.13 11.07
C HIS A 583 13.45 6.24 9.93
N PHE A 584 13.55 7.28 9.10
CA PHE A 584 12.68 7.48 7.93
C PHE A 584 12.67 6.25 7.01
N SER A 585 13.84 5.66 6.73
CA SER A 585 13.99 4.46 5.91
C SER A 585 13.28 3.21 6.46
N ARG A 586 12.85 3.24 7.73
CA ARG A 586 12.25 2.12 8.48
C ARG A 586 10.82 2.38 8.95
N GLU A 587 10.20 3.47 8.51
CA GLU A 587 8.82 3.79 8.90
C GLU A 587 7.74 2.83 8.35
N ARG A 588 8.05 2.09 7.28
CA ARG A 588 7.09 1.17 6.65
C ARG A 588 7.26 -0.22 7.25
N ILE A 589 6.23 -0.72 7.92
CA ILE A 589 6.11 -2.15 8.21
C ILE A 589 5.38 -2.85 7.05
N PRO A 590 5.44 -4.20 6.94
CA PRO A 590 4.53 -4.92 6.06
C PRO A 590 3.08 -4.48 6.29
N GLU A 591 2.34 -4.19 5.22
CA GLU A 591 0.89 -4.02 5.35
C GLU A 591 0.24 -5.37 5.67
N ARG A 592 -1.03 -5.36 6.09
CA ARG A 592 -1.78 -6.60 6.23
C ARG A 592 -1.92 -7.27 4.86
N VAL A 593 -1.65 -8.59 4.77
CA VAL A 593 -1.76 -9.34 3.50
C VAL A 593 -3.16 -9.22 2.87
N VAL A 594 -4.18 -9.12 3.73
CA VAL A 594 -5.57 -8.80 3.43
C VAL A 594 -6.05 -7.71 4.37
N HIS A 595 -7.05 -6.92 3.97
CA HIS A 595 -7.60 -5.82 4.76
C HIS A 595 -6.60 -4.68 5.07
N ALA A 596 -5.69 -4.38 4.14
CA ALA A 596 -4.68 -3.34 4.32
C ALA A 596 -5.31 -1.95 4.46
N LYS A 597 -6.19 -1.53 3.54
CA LYS A 597 -6.90 -0.26 3.61
C LYS A 597 -8.03 -0.30 4.64
N GLY A 598 -8.02 0.62 5.61
CA GLY A 598 -9.07 0.68 6.63
C GLY A 598 -8.96 1.88 7.58
N ALA A 599 -9.94 1.98 8.48
CA ALA A 599 -10.05 3.00 9.51
C ALA A 599 -10.50 2.34 10.82
N ALA A 600 -10.16 2.93 11.97
CA ALA A 600 -10.60 2.43 13.27
C ALA A 600 -11.03 3.55 14.19
N ALA A 601 -11.84 3.18 15.19
CA ALA A 601 -12.26 4.06 16.25
C ALA A 601 -12.47 3.27 17.56
N PHE A 602 -12.31 3.96 18.68
CA PHE A 602 -12.56 3.43 20.01
C PHE A 602 -14.00 3.69 20.42
N GLY A 603 -14.48 2.88 21.37
CA GLY A 603 -15.84 2.96 21.84
C GLY A 603 -16.12 2.08 23.04
N THR A 604 -17.40 1.80 23.25
CA THR A 604 -17.89 0.90 24.29
C THR A 604 -18.86 -0.12 23.69
N PHE A 605 -18.82 -1.33 24.24
CA PHE A 605 -19.90 -2.31 24.13
C PHE A 605 -20.66 -2.32 25.45
N GLN A 606 -21.97 -2.08 25.40
CA GLN A 606 -22.85 -2.12 26.55
C GLN A 606 -23.80 -3.32 26.45
N VAL A 607 -23.90 -4.13 27.50
CA VAL A 607 -24.90 -5.20 27.58
C VAL A 607 -26.28 -4.58 27.79
N THR A 608 -27.26 -4.99 26.99
CA THR A 608 -28.64 -4.48 27.08
C THR A 608 -29.66 -5.57 27.39
N HIS A 609 -29.30 -6.83 27.15
CA HIS A 609 -30.16 -7.99 27.36
C HIS A 609 -29.34 -9.12 27.96
N ASP A 610 -29.98 -9.91 28.82
CA ASP A 610 -29.36 -11.05 29.48
C ASP A 610 -29.29 -12.25 28.52
N ILE A 611 -28.07 -12.74 28.30
CA ILE A 611 -27.80 -13.98 27.55
C ILE A 611 -26.97 -14.99 28.36
N THR A 612 -26.93 -14.84 29.68
CA THR A 612 -26.16 -15.71 30.58
C THR A 612 -26.64 -17.16 30.56
N ALA A 613 -27.89 -17.39 30.14
CA ALA A 613 -28.42 -18.72 29.82
C ALA A 613 -27.60 -19.46 28.74
N TYR A 614 -26.90 -18.73 27.86
CA TYR A 614 -26.10 -19.31 26.79
C TYR A 614 -24.59 -19.18 27.03
N SER A 615 -24.13 -18.11 27.69
CA SER A 615 -22.70 -17.83 27.85
C SER A 615 -22.35 -17.29 29.24
N ALA A 616 -21.33 -17.87 29.86
CA ALA A 616 -20.72 -17.39 31.11
C ALA A 616 -19.58 -16.37 30.90
N ALA A 617 -19.45 -15.81 29.69
CA ALA A 617 -18.41 -14.85 29.37
C ALA A 617 -18.57 -13.55 30.17
N CYS A 618 -17.46 -13.04 30.70
CA CYS A 618 -17.51 -11.88 31.61
C CYS A 618 -18.07 -10.62 30.93
N VAL A 619 -17.93 -10.52 29.60
CA VAL A 619 -18.45 -9.42 28.77
C VAL A 619 -19.99 -9.37 28.72
N PHE A 620 -20.69 -10.45 29.08
CA PHE A 620 -22.17 -10.54 29.07
C PHE A 620 -22.78 -10.64 30.46
N LYS A 621 -21.98 -10.43 31.52
CA LYS A 621 -22.32 -10.81 32.89
C LYS A 621 -23.56 -10.11 33.43
N ASN A 622 -23.67 -8.78 33.31
CA ASN A 622 -24.82 -8.03 33.77
C ASN A 622 -25.30 -7.04 32.70
N ILE A 623 -26.62 -6.83 32.63
CA ILE A 623 -27.20 -5.74 31.85
C ILE A 623 -26.68 -4.40 32.39
N GLY A 624 -26.24 -3.54 31.48
CA GLY A 624 -25.66 -2.23 31.79
C GLY A 624 -24.13 -2.23 31.88
N ASP A 625 -23.48 -3.39 31.98
CA ASP A 625 -22.01 -3.47 31.99
C ASP A 625 -21.45 -2.91 30.68
N GLU A 626 -20.43 -2.05 30.80
CA GLU A 626 -19.70 -1.48 29.68
C GLU A 626 -18.30 -2.09 29.57
N THR A 627 -17.95 -2.51 28.35
CA THR A 627 -16.63 -3.03 28.00
C THR A 627 -15.97 -2.08 27.00
N PRO A 628 -14.75 -1.58 27.27
CA PRO A 628 -14.00 -0.82 26.29
C PRO A 628 -13.74 -1.65 25.03
N ILE A 629 -13.89 -1.03 23.86
CA ILE A 629 -13.62 -1.67 22.58
C ILE A 629 -12.82 -0.77 21.64
N ILE A 630 -12.16 -1.41 20.68
CA ILE A 630 -11.73 -0.76 19.44
C ILE A 630 -12.27 -1.55 18.24
N VAL A 631 -12.76 -0.83 17.25
CA VAL A 631 -13.29 -1.40 16.01
C VAL A 631 -12.44 -0.95 14.84
N ARG A 632 -12.07 -1.88 13.96
CA ARG A 632 -11.43 -1.56 12.67
C ARG A 632 -12.28 -2.02 11.50
N PHE A 633 -12.60 -1.07 10.63
CA PHE A 633 -13.20 -1.28 9.33
C PHE A 633 -12.14 -1.35 8.24
N SER A 634 -12.42 -2.05 7.14
CA SER A 634 -11.45 -2.18 6.04
C SER A 634 -12.10 -2.66 4.74
N GLN A 635 -11.40 -2.48 3.62
CA GLN A 635 -11.58 -3.32 2.42
C GLN A 635 -10.97 -4.71 2.65
N VAL A 636 -10.99 -5.62 1.66
CA VAL A 636 -10.35 -6.95 1.77
C VAL A 636 -9.12 -7.06 0.88
N ALA A 637 -9.27 -6.85 -0.42
CA ALA A 637 -8.19 -7.13 -1.37
C ALA A 637 -7.32 -5.91 -1.69
N GLY A 638 -7.81 -4.69 -1.48
CA GLY A 638 -7.08 -3.43 -1.64
C GLY A 638 -5.83 -3.32 -0.76
N GLU A 639 -4.74 -2.86 -1.36
CA GLU A 639 -3.54 -2.41 -0.64
C GLU A 639 -3.77 -1.05 0.02
N ARG A 640 -2.85 -0.61 0.87
CA ARG A 640 -2.99 0.61 1.70
C ARG A 640 -3.32 1.88 0.89
N GLY A 641 -2.87 1.98 -0.35
CA GLY A 641 -3.10 3.12 -1.23
C GLY A 641 -4.41 3.06 -2.04
N TYR A 642 -5.16 1.96 -1.98
CA TYR A 642 -6.36 1.73 -2.80
C TYR A 642 -7.56 2.58 -2.35
N PRO A 643 -8.48 2.98 -3.26
CA PRO A 643 -9.63 3.84 -2.90
C PRO A 643 -10.72 3.09 -2.13
N ASP A 644 -11.28 3.72 -1.09
CA ASP A 644 -12.27 3.14 -0.16
C ASP A 644 -13.54 2.62 -0.85
N THR A 645 -14.02 3.31 -1.88
CA THR A 645 -15.34 3.09 -2.51
C THR A 645 -15.37 1.98 -3.55
N TYR A 646 -14.30 1.19 -3.71
CA TYR A 646 -14.33 0.03 -4.62
C TYR A 646 -15.24 -1.08 -4.12
N ARG A 647 -15.85 -1.83 -5.07
CA ARG A 647 -16.63 -3.03 -4.78
C ARG A 647 -15.73 -4.08 -4.14
N ASP A 648 -16.04 -4.41 -2.89
CA ASP A 648 -15.30 -5.40 -2.11
C ASP A 648 -16.15 -5.80 -0.90
N LEU A 649 -15.80 -6.92 -0.26
CA LEU A 649 -16.23 -7.13 1.11
C LEU A 649 -15.66 -6.04 2.03
N ARG A 650 -16.26 -5.86 3.21
CA ARG A 650 -15.70 -4.97 4.24
C ARG A 650 -15.40 -5.76 5.50
N GLY A 651 -14.18 -5.62 6.01
CA GLY A 651 -13.82 -6.10 7.34
C GLY A 651 -14.49 -5.25 8.41
N PHE A 652 -14.93 -5.88 9.49
CA PHE A 652 -15.51 -5.24 10.66
C PHE A 652 -15.06 -6.05 11.89
N ALA A 653 -13.85 -5.75 12.37
CA ALA A 653 -13.22 -6.43 13.49
C ALA A 653 -13.38 -5.63 14.79
N ILE A 654 -13.73 -6.32 15.87
CA ILE A 654 -13.97 -5.73 17.20
C ILE A 654 -13.03 -6.41 18.19
N LYS A 655 -12.31 -5.61 18.98
CA LYS A 655 -11.50 -6.04 20.11
C LYS A 655 -12.17 -5.57 21.40
N PHE A 656 -12.47 -6.51 22.29
CA PHE A 656 -13.02 -6.27 23.61
C PHE A 656 -11.92 -6.40 24.65
N TYR A 657 -11.72 -5.35 25.44
CA TYR A 657 -10.78 -5.37 26.56
C TYR A 657 -11.54 -5.77 27.82
N THR A 658 -11.40 -7.04 28.23
CA THR A 658 -12.21 -7.64 29.30
C THR A 658 -11.35 -8.02 30.51
N ASP A 659 -12.00 -8.34 31.63
CA ASP A 659 -11.32 -8.84 32.83
C ASP A 659 -10.63 -10.20 32.62
N ASP A 660 -11.15 -11.02 31.70
CA ASP A 660 -10.61 -12.33 31.32
C ASP A 660 -9.54 -12.24 30.21
N GLY A 661 -9.13 -11.02 29.83
CA GLY A 661 -8.20 -10.77 28.75
C GLY A 661 -8.87 -10.17 27.52
N ILE A 662 -8.28 -10.37 26.35
CA ILE A 662 -8.83 -9.85 25.09
C ILE A 662 -9.78 -10.88 24.49
N TRP A 663 -10.93 -10.42 24.02
CA TRP A 663 -11.75 -11.14 23.06
C TRP A 663 -11.75 -10.40 21.73
N ASP A 664 -11.36 -11.08 20.64
CA ASP A 664 -11.43 -10.52 19.29
C ASP A 664 -12.54 -11.19 18.47
N LEU A 665 -13.56 -10.41 18.08
CA LEU A 665 -14.59 -10.83 17.13
C LEU A 665 -14.26 -10.23 15.76
N VAL A 666 -13.60 -11.04 14.92
CA VAL A 666 -13.07 -10.58 13.64
C VAL A 666 -14.08 -10.85 12.53
N GLY A 667 -15.01 -9.93 12.34
CA GLY A 667 -16.14 -10.06 11.42
C GLY A 667 -15.95 -9.39 10.06
N ASN A 668 -17.02 -9.46 9.26
CA ASN A 668 -17.19 -8.79 7.97
C ASN A 668 -18.56 -8.11 7.89
N ASN A 669 -18.79 -7.30 6.85
CA ASN A 669 -20.11 -6.76 6.51
C ASN A 669 -21.05 -7.77 5.82
N SER A 670 -20.63 -9.03 5.70
CA SER A 670 -21.40 -10.15 5.16
C SER A 670 -21.46 -11.30 6.17
N PRO A 671 -22.61 -12.00 6.30
CA PRO A 671 -22.73 -13.16 7.17
C PRO A 671 -22.09 -14.44 6.61
N ILE A 672 -21.65 -14.41 5.34
CA ILE A 672 -21.08 -15.54 4.61
C ILE A 672 -19.76 -15.15 3.94
N PHE A 673 -19.06 -16.14 3.40
CA PHE A 673 -17.79 -15.97 2.69
C PHE A 673 -17.73 -16.78 1.39
N PHE A 674 -16.72 -16.52 0.57
CA PHE A 674 -16.56 -17.13 -0.77
C PHE A 674 -16.12 -18.59 -0.75
N VAL A 675 -15.42 -19.02 0.30
CA VAL A 675 -14.92 -20.38 0.46
C VAL A 675 -15.32 -20.89 1.84
N ASN A 676 -15.55 -22.19 1.95
CA ASN A 676 -15.96 -22.87 3.17
C ASN A 676 -14.84 -23.71 3.83
N ASP A 677 -13.66 -23.74 3.23
CA ASP A 677 -12.46 -24.41 3.74
C ASP A 677 -11.23 -23.49 3.64
N ALA A 678 -10.45 -23.39 4.72
CA ALA A 678 -9.31 -22.48 4.83
C ALA A 678 -8.19 -22.78 3.84
N ILE A 679 -8.08 -24.03 3.35
CA ILE A 679 -7.05 -24.42 2.36
C ILE A 679 -7.20 -23.69 1.02
N ASN A 680 -8.42 -23.23 0.73
CA ASN A 680 -8.77 -22.50 -0.49
C ASN A 680 -8.64 -20.98 -0.33
N PHE A 681 -8.44 -20.48 0.90
CA PHE A 681 -8.38 -19.05 1.17
C PHE A 681 -7.18 -18.34 0.49
N PRO A 682 -5.93 -18.84 0.55
CA PRO A 682 -4.82 -18.21 -0.17
C PRO A 682 -5.06 -18.09 -1.67
N MET A 683 -5.60 -19.15 -2.29
CA MET A 683 -5.86 -19.20 -3.73
C MET A 683 -6.95 -18.21 -4.14
N PHE A 684 -8.06 -18.14 -3.37
CA PHE A 684 -9.08 -17.12 -3.57
C PHE A 684 -8.50 -15.71 -3.47
N MET A 685 -7.68 -15.47 -2.45
CA MET A 685 -7.06 -14.16 -2.24
C MET A 685 -6.08 -13.78 -3.34
N HIS A 686 -5.35 -14.74 -3.92
CA HIS A 686 -4.52 -14.52 -5.10
C HIS A 686 -5.35 -14.17 -6.33
N ALA A 687 -6.42 -14.93 -6.60
CA ALA A 687 -7.35 -14.68 -7.71
C ALA A 687 -8.04 -13.31 -7.64
N LEU A 688 -8.28 -12.79 -6.43
CA LEU A 688 -8.89 -11.46 -6.21
C LEU A 688 -7.88 -10.29 -6.26
N LYS A 689 -6.58 -10.58 -6.18
CA LYS A 689 -5.50 -9.58 -6.13
C LYS A 689 -4.86 -9.39 -7.51
N ARG A 690 -3.60 -8.94 -7.52
CA ARG A 690 -2.87 -8.55 -8.73
C ARG A 690 -2.36 -9.76 -9.47
N ASN A 691 -2.41 -9.71 -10.80
CA ASN A 691 -1.73 -10.68 -11.66
C ASN A 691 -0.21 -10.69 -11.38
N PRO A 692 0.46 -11.86 -11.29
CA PRO A 692 1.87 -11.95 -10.89
C PRO A 692 2.86 -11.36 -11.90
N VAL A 693 2.44 -11.15 -13.15
CA VAL A 693 3.30 -10.63 -14.24
C VAL A 693 3.00 -9.15 -14.50
N THR A 694 1.73 -8.82 -14.74
CA THR A 694 1.33 -7.46 -15.11
C THR A 694 1.18 -6.55 -13.89
N ASN A 695 0.96 -7.13 -12.70
CA ASN A 695 0.70 -6.45 -11.44
C ASN A 695 -0.53 -5.51 -11.47
N ILE A 696 -1.46 -5.79 -12.36
CA ILE A 696 -2.72 -5.04 -12.54
C ILE A 696 -3.84 -5.70 -11.73
N ARG A 697 -4.77 -4.90 -11.20
CA ARG A 697 -5.97 -5.38 -10.49
C ARG A 697 -7.26 -4.68 -10.97
N PRO A 698 -8.40 -5.40 -11.05
CA PRO A 698 -8.52 -6.85 -10.91
C PRO A 698 -8.00 -7.60 -12.13
N ASP A 699 -7.56 -8.84 -11.91
CA ASP A 699 -7.43 -9.84 -12.98
C ASP A 699 -8.79 -10.54 -13.11
N TYR A 700 -9.56 -10.14 -14.13
CA TYR A 700 -10.92 -10.64 -14.35
C TYR A 700 -10.97 -12.12 -14.70
N ASP A 701 -9.93 -12.65 -15.35
CA ASP A 701 -9.87 -14.08 -15.66
C ASP A 701 -9.58 -14.86 -14.40
N ALA A 702 -8.57 -14.47 -13.60
CA ALA A 702 -8.25 -15.16 -12.36
C ALA A 702 -9.44 -15.20 -11.39
N PHE A 703 -10.12 -14.06 -11.18
CA PHE A 703 -11.28 -13.99 -10.29
C PHE A 703 -12.40 -14.92 -10.75
N TRP A 704 -12.87 -14.77 -12.00
CA TRP A 704 -13.99 -15.56 -12.51
C TRP A 704 -13.63 -17.02 -12.73
N ASP A 705 -12.38 -17.34 -13.04
CA ASP A 705 -11.90 -18.72 -13.15
C ASP A 705 -12.08 -19.44 -11.81
N PHE A 706 -11.54 -18.85 -10.74
CA PHE A 706 -11.64 -19.40 -9.39
C PHE A 706 -13.10 -19.54 -8.93
N VAL A 707 -13.89 -18.46 -8.97
CA VAL A 707 -15.27 -18.51 -8.43
C VAL A 707 -16.23 -19.34 -9.28
N SER A 708 -15.92 -19.59 -10.56
CA SER A 708 -16.74 -20.48 -11.39
C SER A 708 -16.34 -21.96 -11.25
N LEU A 709 -15.08 -22.26 -10.91
CA LEU A 709 -14.61 -23.62 -10.57
C LEU A 709 -14.99 -24.04 -9.14
N ARG A 710 -15.20 -23.08 -8.24
CA ARG A 710 -15.57 -23.29 -6.83
C ARG A 710 -17.00 -22.84 -6.57
N PRO A 711 -18.02 -23.64 -6.94
CA PRO A 711 -19.43 -23.24 -6.92
C PRO A 711 -19.94 -22.84 -5.52
N GLU A 712 -19.29 -23.25 -4.44
CA GLU A 712 -19.58 -22.77 -3.07
C GLU A 712 -19.49 -21.24 -2.92
N SER A 713 -18.74 -20.57 -3.80
CA SER A 713 -18.63 -19.11 -3.79
C SER A 713 -19.85 -18.39 -4.35
N THR A 714 -20.79 -19.11 -5.00
CA THR A 714 -21.90 -18.52 -5.77
C THR A 714 -22.73 -17.54 -4.93
N HIS A 715 -23.02 -17.91 -3.68
CA HIS A 715 -23.86 -17.09 -2.79
C HIS A 715 -23.19 -15.75 -2.45
N GLN A 716 -21.93 -15.79 -1.98
CA GLN A 716 -21.20 -14.57 -1.65
C GLN A 716 -20.81 -13.77 -2.91
N THR A 717 -20.57 -14.42 -4.05
CA THR A 717 -20.32 -13.74 -5.32
C THR A 717 -21.55 -12.95 -5.74
N LEU A 718 -22.75 -13.56 -5.72
CA LEU A 718 -23.99 -12.85 -5.99
C LEU A 718 -24.19 -11.67 -5.02
N GLN A 719 -23.95 -11.87 -3.71
CA GLN A 719 -24.07 -10.82 -2.71
C GLN A 719 -23.09 -9.65 -2.93
N LEU A 720 -21.86 -9.93 -3.38
CA LEU A 720 -20.86 -8.90 -3.68
C LEU A 720 -21.34 -7.95 -4.80
N PHE A 721 -22.12 -8.47 -5.76
CA PHE A 721 -22.58 -7.69 -6.90
C PHE A 721 -23.93 -6.99 -6.69
N THR A 722 -24.61 -7.20 -5.56
CA THR A 722 -25.78 -6.39 -5.19
C THR A 722 -25.36 -4.98 -4.72
N ASP A 723 -26.32 -4.14 -4.35
CA ASP A 723 -26.05 -2.78 -3.86
C ASP A 723 -25.14 -2.81 -2.61
N ARG A 724 -25.22 -3.86 -1.79
CA ARG A 724 -24.41 -4.01 -0.57
C ARG A 724 -22.90 -4.21 -0.82
N GLY A 725 -22.50 -4.44 -2.07
CA GLY A 725 -21.09 -4.54 -2.47
C GLY A 725 -20.31 -3.23 -2.33
N ILE A 726 -21.00 -2.09 -2.24
CA ILE A 726 -20.40 -0.78 -2.03
C ILE A 726 -21.24 0.00 -1.02
N PRO A 727 -21.00 -0.16 0.30
CA PRO A 727 -21.71 0.64 1.30
C PRO A 727 -21.41 2.14 1.13
N ALA A 728 -22.34 3.01 1.52
CA ALA A 728 -22.14 4.46 1.49
C ALA A 728 -21.14 4.93 2.53
N SER A 729 -21.02 4.23 3.65
CA SER A 729 -20.04 4.47 4.69
C SER A 729 -19.83 3.20 5.51
N HIS A 730 -18.73 3.11 6.25
CA HIS A 730 -18.58 2.12 7.33
C HIS A 730 -19.73 2.17 8.34
N ARG A 731 -20.34 3.35 8.55
CA ARG A 731 -21.44 3.56 9.52
C ARG A 731 -22.78 2.99 9.04
N THR A 732 -22.97 2.84 7.73
CA THR A 732 -24.26 2.43 7.12
C THR A 732 -24.24 1.00 6.59
N MET A 733 -23.40 0.15 7.18
CA MET A 733 -23.37 -1.29 6.91
C MET A 733 -23.59 -2.09 8.19
N HIS A 734 -24.24 -3.23 8.05
CA HIS A 734 -24.22 -4.26 9.10
C HIS A 734 -22.83 -4.88 9.20
N GLY A 735 -22.60 -5.62 10.26
CA GLY A 735 -21.61 -6.68 10.20
C GLY A 735 -21.98 -7.91 11.00
N TYR A 736 -21.12 -8.90 10.89
CA TYR A 736 -21.38 -10.27 11.27
C TYR A 736 -20.07 -10.92 11.71
N GLY A 737 -20.14 -11.86 12.65
CA GLY A 737 -19.01 -12.75 12.96
C GLY A 737 -18.63 -13.67 11.79
N ALA A 738 -19.52 -13.80 10.80
CA ALA A 738 -19.50 -14.74 9.67
C ALA A 738 -19.50 -16.21 10.11
N ASN A 739 -18.47 -16.66 10.82
CA ASN A 739 -18.35 -18.04 11.28
C ASN A 739 -19.38 -18.41 12.36
N THR A 740 -19.65 -19.70 12.47
CA THR A 740 -20.30 -20.28 13.66
C THR A 740 -19.30 -20.33 14.80
N TYR A 741 -19.69 -19.92 15.99
CA TYR A 741 -18.94 -20.08 17.24
C TYR A 741 -19.73 -20.99 18.19
N SER A 742 -19.19 -21.24 19.38
CA SER A 742 -19.93 -21.88 20.46
C SER A 742 -19.91 -21.06 21.74
N LEU A 743 -20.95 -21.21 22.55
CA LEU A 743 -21.12 -20.59 23.85
C LEU A 743 -21.27 -21.68 24.92
N ILE A 744 -20.79 -21.39 26.13
CA ILE A 744 -20.90 -22.27 27.30
C ILE A 744 -21.40 -21.45 28.47
N ASN A 745 -22.51 -21.86 29.08
CA ASN A 745 -23.08 -21.18 30.24
C ASN A 745 -22.43 -21.63 31.56
N SER A 746 -22.89 -21.09 32.69
CA SER A 746 -22.32 -21.40 34.02
C SER A 746 -22.57 -22.83 34.48
N GLU A 747 -23.55 -23.52 33.90
CA GLU A 747 -23.89 -24.91 34.18
C GLU A 747 -23.06 -25.89 33.33
N GLY A 748 -22.29 -25.37 32.36
CA GLY A 748 -21.51 -26.17 31.42
C GLY A 748 -22.32 -26.66 30.21
N GLU A 749 -23.53 -26.13 29.98
CA GLU A 749 -24.32 -26.42 28.79
C GLU A 749 -23.71 -25.73 27.57
N PHE A 750 -23.81 -26.40 26.42
CA PHE A 750 -23.11 -26.03 25.20
C PHE A 750 -24.08 -25.66 24.08
N PHE A 751 -23.83 -24.54 23.42
CA PHE A 751 -24.63 -24.01 22.32
C PHE A 751 -23.74 -23.57 21.15
N TYR A 752 -24.24 -23.63 19.93
CA TYR A 752 -23.65 -22.93 18.79
C TYR A 752 -24.28 -21.54 18.62
N CYS A 753 -23.51 -20.59 18.08
CA CYS A 753 -24.03 -19.25 17.82
C CYS A 753 -23.47 -18.59 16.55
N LYS A 754 -24.19 -17.59 16.06
CA LYS A 754 -23.74 -16.61 15.06
C LYS A 754 -23.89 -15.20 15.64
N PHE A 755 -22.88 -14.35 15.48
CA PHE A 755 -22.91 -12.95 15.93
C PHE A 755 -23.36 -12.01 14.81
N HIS A 756 -24.25 -11.07 15.13
CA HIS A 756 -24.78 -10.05 14.21
C HIS A 756 -24.72 -8.67 14.85
N PHE A 757 -24.33 -7.66 14.09
CA PHE A 757 -24.33 -6.26 14.53
C PHE A 757 -25.02 -5.40 13.46
N LYS A 758 -26.24 -4.97 13.78
CA LYS A 758 -27.10 -4.20 12.87
C LYS A 758 -26.84 -2.71 13.08
N SER A 759 -26.74 -1.97 11.98
CA SER A 759 -26.40 -0.54 12.03
C SER A 759 -27.62 0.24 12.46
N ASP A 760 -27.48 1.05 13.51
CA ASP A 760 -28.55 1.92 14.01
C ASP A 760 -28.77 3.15 13.10
N GLN A 761 -27.86 3.39 12.14
CA GLN A 761 -27.93 4.46 11.13
C GLN A 761 -28.76 4.06 9.90
N GLY A 762 -29.14 2.78 9.79
CA GLY A 762 -29.73 2.21 8.58
C GLY A 762 -28.69 1.80 7.53
N ILE A 763 -29.15 1.03 6.54
CA ILE A 763 -28.32 0.60 5.40
C ILE A 763 -28.38 1.64 4.29
N SER A 764 -27.21 2.00 3.76
CA SER A 764 -27.08 2.88 2.59
C SER A 764 -25.86 2.46 1.79
N ASN A 765 -25.97 2.55 0.46
CA ASN A 765 -25.01 2.06 -0.53
C ASN A 765 -24.73 3.11 -1.62
N LEU A 766 -23.59 3.00 -2.30
CA LEU A 766 -23.25 3.81 -3.47
C LEU A 766 -23.57 3.04 -4.76
N TRP A 767 -23.97 3.78 -5.78
CA TRP A 767 -24.00 3.26 -7.14
C TRP A 767 -22.59 3.20 -7.73
N GLN A 768 -22.36 2.30 -8.68
CA GLN A 768 -21.03 2.08 -9.26
C GLN A 768 -20.40 3.36 -9.82
N SER A 769 -21.17 4.17 -10.56
CA SER A 769 -20.67 5.42 -11.15
C SER A 769 -20.26 6.47 -10.10
N GLU A 770 -21.01 6.57 -9.00
CA GLU A 770 -20.68 7.46 -7.90
C GLU A 770 -19.46 6.96 -7.12
N ALA A 771 -19.37 5.65 -6.93
CA ALA A 771 -18.24 5.00 -6.30
C ALA A 771 -16.92 5.23 -7.06
N ASP A 772 -16.94 5.09 -8.40
CA ASP A 772 -15.79 5.35 -9.27
C ASP A 772 -15.39 6.83 -9.21
N ARG A 773 -16.38 7.74 -9.20
CA ARG A 773 -16.14 9.19 -9.08
C ARG A 773 -15.48 9.54 -7.75
N LEU A 774 -15.99 9.01 -6.64
CA LEU A 774 -15.43 9.22 -5.31
C LEU A 774 -14.04 8.60 -5.17
N ALA A 775 -13.79 7.44 -5.78
CA ALA A 775 -12.47 6.81 -5.77
C ALA A 775 -11.38 7.71 -6.37
N GLY A 776 -11.72 8.49 -7.41
CA GLY A 776 -10.82 9.49 -8.00
C GLY A 776 -10.73 10.81 -7.22
N LEU A 777 -11.80 11.22 -6.51
CA LEU A 777 -11.87 12.50 -5.79
C LEU A 777 -11.31 12.45 -4.37
N ASP A 778 -11.69 11.43 -3.63
CA ASP A 778 -11.39 11.23 -2.22
C ASP A 778 -11.21 9.72 -1.97
N PRO A 779 -10.01 9.17 -2.28
CA PRO A 779 -9.75 7.75 -2.09
C PRO A 779 -9.82 7.31 -0.62
N ASP A 780 -9.90 8.23 0.34
CA ASP A 780 -10.00 7.98 1.78
C ASP A 780 -11.39 8.38 2.35
N TYR A 781 -12.42 8.38 1.49
CA TYR A 781 -13.77 8.83 1.78
C TYR A 781 -14.39 8.25 3.07
N TYR A 782 -14.30 6.92 3.29
CA TYR A 782 -14.90 6.32 4.48
C TYR A 782 -14.10 6.64 5.75
N SER A 783 -12.78 6.75 5.63
CA SER A 783 -11.92 7.16 6.74
C SER A 783 -12.26 8.58 7.19
N ARG A 784 -12.47 9.48 6.23
CA ARG A 784 -12.89 10.87 6.48
C ARG A 784 -14.29 10.93 7.11
N ASP A 785 -15.26 10.19 6.56
CA ASP A 785 -16.62 10.13 7.09
C ASP A 785 -16.65 9.67 8.56
N LEU A 786 -15.95 8.57 8.89
CA LEU A 786 -15.90 8.04 10.25
C LEU A 786 -15.28 9.05 11.22
N TYR A 787 -14.12 9.63 10.86
CA TYR A 787 -13.44 10.61 11.70
C TYR A 787 -14.33 11.82 11.99
N ASN A 788 -14.92 12.40 10.93
CA ASN A 788 -15.76 13.60 11.04
C ASN A 788 -17.04 13.32 11.83
N ALA A 789 -17.67 12.17 11.64
CA ALA A 789 -18.87 11.80 12.38
C ALA A 789 -18.60 11.74 13.89
N ILE A 790 -17.52 11.06 14.30
CA ILE A 790 -17.15 10.94 15.72
C ILE A 790 -16.74 12.30 16.29
N HIS A 791 -15.94 13.08 15.58
CA HIS A 791 -15.53 14.41 16.02
C HIS A 791 -16.75 15.31 16.26
N ASN A 792 -17.75 15.26 15.37
CA ASN A 792 -19.00 16.01 15.48
C ASN A 792 -20.01 15.42 16.47
N LYS A 793 -19.62 14.43 17.28
CA LYS A 793 -20.48 13.72 18.24
C LYS A 793 -21.67 12.98 17.61
N ASN A 794 -21.62 12.74 16.31
CA ASN A 794 -22.55 11.86 15.59
C ASN A 794 -22.04 10.41 15.68
N TYR A 795 -21.99 9.88 16.90
CA TYR A 795 -21.38 8.60 17.21
C TYR A 795 -22.12 7.45 16.51
N PRO A 796 -21.44 6.70 15.62
CA PRO A 796 -22.08 5.55 15.02
C PRO A 796 -22.26 4.43 16.04
N SER A 797 -23.37 3.73 15.93
CA SER A 797 -23.75 2.63 16.82
C SER A 797 -24.34 1.44 16.07
N TRP A 798 -24.21 0.26 16.69
CA TRP A 798 -24.76 -0.99 16.20
C TRP A 798 -25.42 -1.77 17.33
N SER A 799 -26.63 -2.24 17.09
CA SER A 799 -27.33 -3.20 17.94
C SER A 799 -26.73 -4.60 17.73
N PHE A 800 -26.26 -5.24 18.81
CA PHE A 800 -25.57 -6.52 18.82
C PHE A 800 -26.55 -7.66 19.17
N TYR A 801 -26.53 -8.72 18.37
CA TYR A 801 -27.41 -9.88 18.46
C TYR A 801 -26.64 -11.19 18.31
N ILE A 802 -27.24 -12.27 18.81
CA ILE A 802 -26.84 -13.64 18.50
C ILE A 802 -28.01 -14.42 17.88
N GLN A 803 -27.69 -15.40 17.04
CA GLN A 803 -28.56 -16.56 16.83
C GLN A 803 -28.01 -17.72 17.65
N VAL A 804 -28.86 -18.61 18.14
CA VAL A 804 -28.47 -19.77 18.95
C VAL A 804 -29.01 -21.05 18.31
N MET A 805 -28.19 -22.10 18.27
CA MET A 805 -28.53 -23.43 17.78
C MET A 805 -28.02 -24.48 18.77
N THR A 806 -28.84 -25.43 19.18
CA THR A 806 -28.40 -26.54 20.04
C THR A 806 -27.65 -27.60 19.21
N PRO A 807 -26.82 -28.46 19.83
CA PRO A 807 -26.18 -29.57 19.14
C PRO A 807 -27.18 -30.48 18.40
N GLU A 808 -28.35 -30.74 18.97
CA GLU A 808 -29.39 -31.56 18.37
C GLU A 808 -30.00 -30.89 17.13
N GLN A 809 -30.15 -29.57 17.16
CA GLN A 809 -30.58 -28.79 16.00
C GLN A 809 -29.51 -28.76 14.91
N ALA A 810 -28.24 -28.67 15.28
CA ALA A 810 -27.11 -28.71 14.34
C ALA A 810 -27.07 -30.03 13.56
N VAL A 811 -27.25 -31.16 14.24
CA VAL A 811 -27.31 -32.50 13.60
C VAL A 811 -28.50 -32.64 12.64
N LYS A 812 -29.63 -31.99 12.96
CA LYS A 812 -30.86 -32.03 12.14
C LYS A 812 -30.90 -30.97 11.04
N ASN A 813 -29.90 -30.08 10.98
CA ASN A 813 -29.92 -28.98 10.02
C ASN A 813 -29.80 -29.54 8.59
N PRO A 814 -30.63 -29.09 7.64
CA PRO A 814 -30.54 -29.56 6.24
C PRO A 814 -29.27 -29.08 5.52
N TYR A 815 -28.59 -28.07 6.07
CA TYR A 815 -27.29 -27.60 5.62
C TYR A 815 -26.24 -27.89 6.70
N ASP A 816 -24.97 -27.91 6.31
CA ASP A 816 -23.89 -27.88 7.30
C ASP A 816 -23.94 -26.54 8.08
N PRO A 817 -24.24 -26.54 9.39
CA PRO A 817 -24.35 -25.32 10.16
C PRO A 817 -23.00 -24.62 10.37
N PHE A 818 -21.89 -25.27 10.01
CA PHE A 818 -20.52 -24.76 10.11
C PHE A 818 -19.95 -24.35 8.74
N ASP A 819 -20.73 -24.49 7.65
CA ASP A 819 -20.34 -24.00 6.32
C ASP A 819 -20.47 -22.48 6.24
N ASN A 820 -19.33 -21.81 6.09
CA ASN A 820 -19.26 -20.35 6.06
C ASN A 820 -19.86 -19.73 4.77
N SER A 821 -20.31 -20.53 3.80
CA SER A 821 -21.12 -20.07 2.64
C SER A 821 -22.63 -20.04 2.93
N LYS A 822 -23.06 -20.46 4.13
CA LYS A 822 -24.46 -20.56 4.53
C LYS A 822 -24.83 -19.57 5.65
N VAL A 823 -26.08 -19.10 5.60
CA VAL A 823 -26.73 -18.38 6.69
C VAL A 823 -27.65 -19.32 7.48
N TRP A 824 -27.88 -19.01 8.75
CA TRP A 824 -28.98 -19.57 9.52
C TRP A 824 -30.23 -18.71 9.27
N LEU A 825 -31.29 -19.30 8.73
CA LEU A 825 -32.49 -18.56 8.38
C LEU A 825 -33.11 -17.95 9.65
N HIS A 826 -33.41 -16.65 9.61
CA HIS A 826 -33.96 -15.93 10.78
C HIS A 826 -35.32 -16.49 11.23
N ALA A 827 -36.08 -17.11 10.33
CA ALA A 827 -37.35 -17.75 10.67
C ALA A 827 -37.18 -18.97 11.58
N ASP A 828 -36.09 -19.71 11.40
CA ASP A 828 -35.79 -20.92 12.18
C ASP A 828 -34.94 -20.58 13.43
N TYR A 829 -34.05 -19.60 13.28
CA TYR A 829 -33.12 -19.16 14.31
C TYR A 829 -33.24 -17.63 14.47
N PRO A 830 -34.16 -17.12 15.29
CA PRO A 830 -34.38 -15.68 15.43
C PRO A 830 -33.17 -14.96 16.06
N LEU A 831 -33.06 -13.66 15.77
CA LEU A 831 -32.07 -12.79 16.40
C LEU A 831 -32.45 -12.54 17.86
N ILE A 832 -31.56 -12.88 18.78
CA ILE A 832 -31.67 -12.60 20.21
C ILE A 832 -30.83 -11.35 20.50
N PRO A 833 -31.43 -10.27 21.02
CA PRO A 833 -30.69 -9.06 21.36
C PRO A 833 -29.72 -9.31 22.52
N VAL A 834 -28.59 -8.63 22.52
CA VAL A 834 -27.52 -8.80 23.52
C VAL A 834 -27.05 -7.46 24.06
N GLY A 835 -26.67 -6.53 23.17
CA GLY A 835 -25.95 -5.33 23.57
C GLY A 835 -25.94 -4.25 22.50
N ARG A 836 -25.19 -3.18 22.75
CA ARG A 836 -25.02 -2.06 21.83
C ARG A 836 -23.56 -1.65 21.76
N ILE A 837 -23.07 -1.48 20.54
CA ILE A 837 -21.74 -0.98 20.22
C ILE A 837 -21.87 0.51 19.91
N VAL A 838 -21.05 1.37 20.51
CA VAL A 838 -21.01 2.81 20.21
C VAL A 838 -19.55 3.25 20.03
N LEU A 839 -19.22 3.86 18.89
CA LEU A 839 -17.88 4.41 18.64
C LEU A 839 -17.88 5.91 18.88
N ASN A 840 -17.12 6.36 19.87
CA ASN A 840 -17.18 7.73 20.37
C ASN A 840 -15.82 8.42 20.50
N LYS A 841 -14.73 7.76 20.09
CA LYS A 841 -13.38 8.33 20.18
C LYS A 841 -12.54 7.98 18.94
N ASN A 842 -12.04 9.01 18.28
CA ASN A 842 -11.09 8.87 17.18
C ASN A 842 -9.69 8.48 17.70
N PRO A 843 -8.86 7.83 16.86
CA PRO A 843 -7.46 7.61 17.17
C PRO A 843 -6.70 8.92 17.37
N THR A 844 -5.68 8.92 18.23
CA THR A 844 -4.77 10.06 18.42
C THR A 844 -3.51 9.95 17.58
N ASN A 845 -3.13 8.73 17.21
CA ASN A 845 -2.11 8.44 16.21
C ASN A 845 -2.51 7.19 15.42
N TYR A 846 -2.75 7.35 14.11
CA TYR A 846 -3.22 6.25 13.28
C TYR A 846 -2.22 5.08 13.24
N PHE A 847 -0.91 5.35 13.15
CA PHE A 847 0.07 4.27 13.02
C PHE A 847 0.11 3.41 14.30
N ALA A 848 0.18 4.04 15.47
CA ALA A 848 0.23 3.36 16.75
C ALA A 848 -1.06 2.62 17.10
N GLU A 849 -2.22 3.21 16.81
CA GLU A 849 -3.51 2.72 17.31
C GLU A 849 -4.33 1.96 16.25
N VAL A 850 -4.00 2.11 14.96
CA VAL A 850 -4.76 1.51 13.85
C VAL A 850 -3.89 0.62 12.97
N GLU A 851 -2.76 1.11 12.49
CA GLU A 851 -1.89 0.30 11.62
C GLU A 851 -1.31 -0.88 12.39
N GLN A 852 -0.85 -0.65 13.63
CA GLN A 852 -0.29 -1.67 14.53
C GLN A 852 -1.35 -2.52 15.26
N LEU A 853 -2.64 -2.23 15.09
CA LEU A 853 -3.72 -3.01 15.69
C LEU A 853 -3.74 -4.45 15.15
N ALA A 854 -3.88 -5.43 16.03
CA ALA A 854 -3.90 -6.85 15.71
C ALA A 854 -5.14 -7.51 16.32
N PHE A 855 -5.97 -8.13 15.48
CA PHE A 855 -7.15 -8.88 15.91
C PHE A 855 -6.93 -10.36 15.61
N ASP A 856 -6.88 -11.20 16.63
CA ASP A 856 -6.62 -12.63 16.49
C ASP A 856 -7.84 -13.41 16.92
N VAL A 857 -8.45 -14.18 16.01
CA VAL A 857 -9.65 -14.97 16.36
C VAL A 857 -9.38 -15.99 17.47
N SER A 858 -8.12 -16.35 17.72
CA SER A 858 -7.74 -17.24 18.83
C SER A 858 -7.85 -16.56 20.20
N HIS A 859 -7.96 -15.23 20.25
CA HIS A 859 -8.28 -14.48 21.46
C HIS A 859 -9.76 -14.67 21.82
N ILE A 860 -10.04 -15.75 22.54
CA ILE A 860 -11.33 -16.06 23.15
C ILE A 860 -11.22 -16.05 24.68
N ILE A 861 -12.34 -15.78 25.34
CA ILE A 861 -12.45 -15.76 26.81
C ILE A 861 -13.38 -16.89 27.29
N PRO A 862 -13.26 -17.35 28.55
CA PRO A 862 -14.12 -18.41 29.09
C PRO A 862 -15.61 -18.10 28.88
N GLY A 863 -16.37 -19.07 28.35
CA GLY A 863 -17.79 -18.91 27.99
C GLY A 863 -18.05 -18.67 26.48
N ILE A 864 -17.01 -18.41 25.69
CA ILE A 864 -17.02 -18.39 24.22
C ILE A 864 -15.97 -19.39 23.72
N ASN A 865 -16.28 -20.16 22.68
CA ASN A 865 -15.35 -21.12 22.07
C ASN A 865 -15.56 -21.28 20.57
N PHE A 866 -14.73 -22.12 19.93
CA PHE A 866 -14.75 -22.37 18.50
C PHE A 866 -15.76 -23.45 18.12
N SER A 867 -16.35 -23.32 16.92
CA SER A 867 -17.06 -24.42 16.27
C SER A 867 -16.12 -25.21 15.33
N PRO A 868 -16.56 -26.36 14.79
CA PRO A 868 -15.85 -27.12 13.76
C PRO A 868 -15.72 -26.45 12.39
N ASP A 869 -16.24 -25.23 12.20
CA ASP A 869 -16.15 -24.46 10.94
C ASP A 869 -14.71 -24.42 10.42
N ARG A 870 -14.47 -25.03 9.25
CA ARG A 870 -13.12 -25.22 8.70
C ARG A 870 -12.43 -23.89 8.36
N MET A 871 -13.21 -22.86 8.00
CA MET A 871 -12.68 -21.51 7.84
C MET A 871 -12.24 -20.95 9.19
N LEU A 872 -13.08 -21.05 10.22
CA LEU A 872 -12.72 -20.60 11.56
C LEU A 872 -11.47 -21.31 12.09
N GLN A 873 -11.36 -22.63 11.91
CA GLN A 873 -10.22 -23.42 12.35
C GLN A 873 -8.89 -22.96 11.71
N GLY A 874 -8.88 -22.69 10.39
CA GLY A 874 -7.69 -22.14 9.74
C GLY A 874 -7.34 -20.72 10.22
N ARG A 875 -8.35 -19.90 10.56
CA ARG A 875 -8.15 -18.55 11.10
C ARG A 875 -7.48 -18.56 12.47
N ILE A 876 -7.72 -19.57 13.31
CA ILE A 876 -7.07 -19.72 14.64
C ILE A 876 -5.53 -19.70 14.51
N PHE A 877 -4.98 -20.29 13.45
CA PHE A 877 -3.55 -20.26 13.17
C PHE A 877 -3.11 -18.97 12.47
N ASN A 878 -3.83 -18.60 11.40
CA ASN A 878 -3.39 -17.61 10.41
C ASN A 878 -3.15 -16.21 11.00
N TYR A 879 -4.06 -15.71 11.85
CA TYR A 879 -3.92 -14.35 12.41
C TYR A 879 -2.70 -14.22 13.32
N GLY A 880 -2.51 -15.15 14.25
CA GLY A 880 -1.36 -15.14 15.14
C GLY A 880 -0.05 -15.21 14.37
N ASP A 881 0.02 -16.03 13.31
CA ASP A 881 1.20 -16.17 12.47
C ASP A 881 1.52 -14.89 11.66
N THR A 882 0.53 -14.28 10.99
CA THR A 882 0.75 -13.03 10.25
C THR A 882 1.12 -11.86 11.16
N HIS A 883 0.58 -11.78 12.39
CA HIS A 883 0.95 -10.73 13.34
C HIS A 883 2.40 -10.86 13.81
N ARG A 884 2.87 -12.09 14.05
CA ARG A 884 4.27 -12.35 14.43
C ARG A 884 5.26 -11.93 13.33
N TYR A 885 4.87 -12.06 12.06
CA TYR A 885 5.65 -11.55 10.93
C TYR A 885 5.57 -10.03 10.80
N ARG A 886 4.35 -9.49 10.71
CA ARG A 886 4.08 -8.08 10.38
C ARG A 886 4.55 -7.11 11.47
N LEU A 887 4.29 -7.44 12.73
CA LEU A 887 4.51 -6.57 13.89
C LEU A 887 5.64 -7.06 14.80
N GLY A 888 6.04 -8.32 14.66
CA GLY A 888 7.02 -8.97 15.51
C GLY A 888 6.40 -9.93 16.52
N ILE A 889 7.26 -10.77 17.11
CA ILE A 889 6.84 -11.84 18.03
C ILE A 889 6.11 -11.31 19.28
N ASN A 890 6.49 -10.11 19.75
CA ASN A 890 5.94 -9.45 20.94
C ASN A 890 4.83 -8.42 20.62
N ASN A 891 4.14 -8.54 19.48
CA ASN A 891 3.10 -7.59 19.05
C ASN A 891 1.96 -7.38 20.07
N THR A 892 1.71 -8.36 20.95
CA THR A 892 0.72 -8.27 22.03
C THR A 892 1.14 -7.33 23.16
N GLN A 893 2.39 -6.87 23.19
CA GLN A 893 2.88 -5.86 24.14
C GLN A 893 2.75 -4.43 23.60
N LEU A 894 2.38 -4.25 22.33
CA LEU A 894 2.07 -2.93 21.78
C LEU A 894 0.86 -2.35 22.51
N PRO A 895 0.83 -1.05 22.87
CA PRO A 895 -0.18 -0.49 23.77
C PRO A 895 -1.63 -0.80 23.36
N VAL A 896 -1.95 -0.70 22.07
CA VAL A 896 -3.33 -0.95 21.58
C VAL A 896 -3.71 -2.44 21.59
N ASN A 897 -2.74 -3.35 21.61
CA ASN A 897 -2.95 -4.80 21.60
C ASN A 897 -2.81 -5.45 22.99
N SER A 898 -2.37 -4.71 24.00
CA SER A 898 -2.06 -5.28 25.31
C SER A 898 -3.32 -5.60 26.11
N PRO A 899 -3.41 -6.80 26.71
CA PRO A 899 -4.44 -7.07 27.72
C PRO A 899 -4.14 -6.29 29.01
N PHE A 900 -5.13 -6.15 29.89
CA PHE A 900 -4.96 -5.51 31.19
C PHE A 900 -4.07 -6.31 32.15
N LYS A 901 -4.00 -7.64 31.98
CA LYS A 901 -3.23 -8.56 32.83
C LYS A 901 -2.44 -9.53 31.96
N LEU A 902 -1.14 -9.68 32.21
CA LEU A 902 -0.26 -10.60 31.52
C LEU A 902 0.61 -11.36 32.52
N HIS A 903 0.31 -12.65 32.73
CA HIS A 903 1.06 -13.53 33.63
C HIS A 903 1.21 -14.92 33.00
N ASN A 904 2.40 -15.25 32.49
CA ASN A 904 2.69 -16.52 31.84
C ASN A 904 4.18 -16.89 31.89
N TYR A 905 4.56 -17.91 31.12
CA TYR A 905 5.93 -18.46 31.06
C TYR A 905 6.68 -18.11 29.77
N ASN A 906 6.08 -17.31 28.88
CA ASN A 906 6.75 -16.83 27.67
C ASN A 906 7.79 -15.75 28.05
N ARG A 907 8.96 -15.76 27.40
CA ARG A 907 10.07 -14.83 27.66
C ARG A 907 10.74 -14.39 26.35
N ASP A 908 11.49 -13.30 26.45
CA ASP A 908 12.37 -12.77 25.42
C ASP A 908 11.66 -12.42 24.09
N GLY A 909 12.38 -12.55 22.97
CA GLY A 909 11.92 -12.14 21.65
C GLY A 909 12.34 -10.71 21.28
N ARG A 910 12.41 -10.46 19.97
CA ARG A 910 12.80 -9.14 19.42
C ARG A 910 11.83 -8.07 19.89
N SER A 911 12.36 -6.92 20.33
CA SER A 911 11.59 -5.77 20.82
C SER A 911 10.68 -6.08 22.01
N THR A 912 11.22 -6.79 23.03
CA THR A 912 10.51 -7.01 24.31
C THR A 912 10.32 -5.68 25.05
N ILE A 913 9.07 -5.34 25.39
CA ILE A 913 8.68 -4.17 26.19
C ILE A 913 8.49 -4.57 27.66
N LEU A 914 7.80 -5.69 27.91
CA LEU A 914 7.53 -6.27 29.22
C LEU A 914 8.10 -7.68 29.31
N SER A 915 9.13 -7.88 30.13
CA SER A 915 9.85 -9.17 30.27
C SER A 915 9.32 -10.09 31.38
N GLN A 916 8.35 -9.63 32.17
CA GLN A 916 7.85 -10.31 33.38
C GLN A 916 8.91 -10.47 34.50
N GLY A 917 10.02 -9.73 34.43
CA GLY A 917 11.05 -9.68 35.48
C GLY A 917 11.77 -11.01 35.71
N GLY A 918 12.25 -11.23 36.94
CA GLY A 918 13.00 -12.43 37.34
C GLY A 918 12.17 -13.63 37.78
N GLY A 919 10.86 -13.66 37.49
CA GLY A 919 9.98 -14.76 37.90
C GLY A 919 10.25 -16.08 37.16
N PRO A 920 9.96 -17.25 37.76
CA PRO A 920 10.17 -18.56 37.13
C PRO A 920 9.58 -18.64 35.72
N ASN A 921 10.36 -19.12 34.76
CA ASN A 921 9.98 -19.24 33.34
C ASN A 921 9.56 -20.66 32.92
N TYR A 922 9.21 -21.52 33.88
CA TYR A 922 8.79 -22.90 33.64
C TYR A 922 7.55 -23.29 34.48
N PHE A 923 6.77 -24.26 33.98
CA PHE A 923 5.56 -24.77 34.63
C PHE A 923 5.52 -26.32 34.60
N PRO A 924 5.15 -26.99 35.73
CA PRO A 924 4.87 -26.40 37.04
C PRO A 924 6.16 -25.94 37.75
N ASN A 925 6.02 -25.07 38.76
CA ASN A 925 7.13 -24.66 39.63
C ASN A 925 6.73 -24.63 41.11
N SER A 926 7.74 -24.57 41.98
CA SER A 926 7.62 -24.54 43.44
C SER A 926 7.89 -23.15 44.04
N PHE A 927 7.91 -22.11 43.20
CA PHE A 927 8.35 -20.75 43.56
C PHE A 927 7.24 -19.72 43.35
N ASN A 928 5.98 -20.12 43.58
CA ASN A 928 4.80 -19.26 43.50
C ASN A 928 4.60 -18.54 42.15
N GLY A 929 5.03 -19.15 41.03
CA GLY A 929 4.69 -18.66 39.70
C GLY A 929 3.21 -18.82 39.34
N PRO A 930 2.76 -18.23 38.21
CA PRO A 930 1.36 -18.30 37.74
C PRO A 930 0.78 -19.73 37.71
N ARG A 931 -0.48 -19.88 38.10
CA ARG A 931 -1.20 -21.18 38.16
C ARG A 931 -2.41 -21.20 37.22
N ASN A 932 -2.92 -22.39 36.94
CA ASN A 932 -4.14 -22.56 36.15
C ASN A 932 -5.35 -21.92 36.85
N ASP A 933 -6.18 -21.20 36.11
CA ASP A 933 -7.41 -20.58 36.62
C ASP A 933 -8.53 -21.61 36.81
N LYS A 934 -9.29 -21.48 37.91
CA LYS A 934 -10.36 -22.43 38.26
C LYS A 934 -11.61 -22.24 37.41
N ARG A 935 -11.99 -20.99 37.11
CA ARG A 935 -13.19 -20.68 36.32
C ARG A 935 -13.00 -21.08 34.86
N ALA A 936 -11.85 -20.75 34.27
CA ALA A 936 -11.50 -21.16 32.92
C ALA A 936 -11.50 -22.71 32.78
N ARG A 937 -11.00 -23.43 33.79
CA ARG A 937 -11.05 -24.91 33.82
C ARG A 937 -12.49 -25.44 33.87
N ALA A 938 -13.37 -24.82 34.67
CA ALA A 938 -14.76 -25.24 34.79
C ALA A 938 -15.57 -25.00 33.50
N LEU A 939 -15.24 -23.94 32.76
CA LEU A 939 -15.88 -23.55 31.50
C LEU A 939 -15.17 -24.13 30.26
N ALA A 940 -14.21 -25.05 30.43
CA ALA A 940 -13.55 -25.69 29.31
C ALA A 940 -14.54 -26.59 28.54
N PRO A 941 -14.68 -26.46 27.21
CA PRO A 941 -15.64 -27.24 26.45
C PRO A 941 -15.32 -28.74 26.50
N ARG A 942 -16.36 -29.56 26.53
CA ARG A 942 -16.27 -31.00 26.21
C ARG A 942 -16.97 -31.23 24.89
N ILE A 943 -16.22 -31.24 23.79
CA ILE A 943 -16.76 -31.45 22.45
C ILE A 943 -16.74 -32.94 22.14
N PRO A 944 -17.88 -33.62 21.99
CA PRO A 944 -17.91 -35.01 21.56
C PRO A 944 -17.52 -35.08 20.07
N LEU A 945 -16.36 -35.67 19.78
CA LEU A 945 -15.88 -35.87 18.40
C LEU A 945 -15.97 -37.37 18.06
N ASN A 946 -16.53 -37.69 16.89
CA ASN A 946 -16.53 -39.03 16.32
C ASN A 946 -16.31 -38.91 14.81
N GLY A 947 -15.35 -39.66 14.27
CA GLY A 947 -15.05 -39.62 12.84
C GLY A 947 -13.68 -40.19 12.50
N VAL A 948 -13.43 -40.34 11.20
CA VAL A 948 -12.12 -40.69 10.64
C VAL A 948 -11.40 -39.41 10.23
N ALA A 949 -10.11 -39.31 10.55
CA ALA A 949 -9.28 -38.22 10.05
C ALA A 949 -9.08 -38.37 8.54
N ASP A 950 -9.72 -37.54 7.74
CA ASP A 950 -9.67 -37.62 6.26
C ASP A 950 -9.81 -36.25 5.60
N ARG A 951 -9.37 -36.13 4.35
CA ARG A 951 -9.60 -34.96 3.49
C ARG A 951 -10.79 -35.23 2.60
N THR A 952 -11.96 -34.79 3.02
CA THR A 952 -13.19 -35.03 2.27
C THR A 952 -13.69 -33.75 1.60
N ASP A 953 -13.63 -33.73 0.27
CA ASP A 953 -14.49 -32.92 -0.60
C ASP A 953 -15.55 -33.85 -1.17
N ASN A 954 -16.74 -33.88 -0.58
CA ASN A 954 -17.75 -34.85 -1.01
C ASN A 954 -18.53 -34.39 -2.26
N GLY A 955 -18.31 -33.16 -2.76
CA GLY A 955 -18.98 -32.61 -3.95
C GLY A 955 -20.52 -32.56 -3.87
N LEU A 956 -21.12 -32.89 -2.72
CA LEU A 956 -22.56 -33.06 -2.51
C LEU A 956 -23.19 -31.88 -1.75
N VAL A 957 -22.44 -30.78 -1.61
CA VAL A 957 -22.86 -29.60 -0.86
C VAL A 957 -23.80 -28.75 -1.70
N ASP A 958 -24.93 -28.32 -1.13
CA ASP A 958 -25.79 -27.32 -1.78
C ASP A 958 -25.05 -25.99 -1.93
N ASN A 959 -24.97 -25.48 -3.15
CA ASN A 959 -24.28 -24.23 -3.46
C ASN A 959 -25.23 -23.14 -3.98
N TYR A 960 -26.50 -23.47 -4.24
CA TYR A 960 -27.40 -22.63 -5.02
C TYR A 960 -28.68 -22.25 -4.28
N SER A 961 -29.15 -23.04 -3.31
CA SER A 961 -30.48 -22.83 -2.73
C SER A 961 -30.56 -21.53 -1.94
N GLN A 962 -29.57 -21.22 -1.10
CA GLN A 962 -29.57 -19.93 -0.38
C GLN A 962 -29.25 -18.72 -1.27
N ALA A 963 -28.42 -18.90 -2.31
CA ALA A 963 -28.24 -17.86 -3.33
C ALA A 963 -29.55 -17.56 -4.07
N ARG A 964 -30.38 -18.58 -4.31
CA ARG A 964 -31.71 -18.42 -4.91
C ARG A 964 -32.64 -17.66 -3.97
N LEU A 965 -32.57 -17.89 -2.66
CA LEU A 965 -33.33 -17.10 -1.68
C LEU A 965 -32.90 -15.63 -1.69
N LEU A 966 -31.60 -15.34 -1.77
CA LEU A 966 -31.10 -13.97 -1.94
C LEU A 966 -31.73 -13.32 -3.19
N TRP A 967 -31.63 -13.97 -4.34
CA TRP A 967 -32.16 -13.48 -5.62
C TRP A 967 -33.67 -13.27 -5.60
N THR A 968 -34.43 -14.28 -5.17
CA THR A 968 -35.89 -14.34 -5.35
C THR A 968 -36.69 -13.73 -4.19
N ARG A 969 -36.12 -13.66 -2.98
CA ARG A 969 -36.84 -13.24 -1.76
C ARG A 969 -36.26 -12.03 -1.05
N VAL A 970 -34.96 -11.75 -1.20
CA VAL A 970 -34.29 -10.69 -0.43
C VAL A 970 -34.13 -9.41 -1.24
N ILE A 971 -33.65 -9.51 -2.48
CA ILE A 971 -33.47 -8.33 -3.34
C ILE A 971 -34.72 -8.11 -4.23
N ASN A 972 -35.05 -6.84 -4.46
CA ASN A 972 -36.19 -6.42 -5.30
C ASN A 972 -35.80 -6.30 -6.78
N ASP A 973 -36.78 -6.06 -7.66
CA ASP A 973 -36.56 -6.06 -9.12
C ASP A 973 -35.57 -4.98 -9.58
N ASP A 974 -35.60 -3.79 -8.96
CA ASP A 974 -34.65 -2.71 -9.27
C ASP A 974 -33.21 -3.09 -8.87
N GLU A 975 -33.02 -3.71 -7.70
CA GLU A 975 -31.71 -4.21 -7.26
C GLU A 975 -31.24 -5.40 -8.11
N ARG A 976 -32.15 -6.24 -8.63
CA ARG A 976 -31.81 -7.32 -9.58
C ARG A 976 -31.23 -6.78 -10.87
N GLU A 977 -31.82 -5.71 -11.44
CA GLU A 977 -31.28 -5.06 -12.64
C GLU A 977 -29.86 -4.52 -12.38
N ARG A 978 -29.68 -3.74 -11.30
CA ARG A 978 -28.35 -3.23 -10.94
C ARG A 978 -27.34 -4.34 -10.66
N THR A 979 -27.77 -5.45 -10.04
CA THR A 979 -26.90 -6.61 -9.79
C THR A 979 -26.38 -7.19 -11.11
N ILE A 980 -27.26 -7.35 -12.11
CA ILE A 980 -26.87 -7.81 -13.44
C ILE A 980 -25.92 -6.83 -14.11
N GLU A 981 -26.20 -5.53 -14.09
CA GLU A 981 -25.30 -4.50 -14.63
C GLU A 981 -23.91 -4.59 -13.98
N ASN A 982 -23.85 -4.68 -12.65
CA ASN A 982 -22.60 -4.79 -11.90
C ASN A 982 -21.80 -6.05 -12.28
N MET A 983 -22.46 -7.20 -12.45
CA MET A 983 -21.81 -8.44 -12.90
C MET A 983 -21.30 -8.34 -14.33
N LEU A 984 -22.07 -7.72 -15.22
CA LEU A 984 -21.70 -7.54 -16.63
C LEU A 984 -20.47 -6.64 -16.81
N ILE A 985 -20.24 -5.66 -15.93
CA ILE A 985 -19.00 -4.85 -15.95
C ILE A 985 -17.75 -5.73 -15.84
N TRP A 986 -17.80 -6.80 -15.04
CA TRP A 986 -16.69 -7.71 -14.86
C TRP A 986 -16.67 -8.83 -15.91
N LEU A 987 -17.81 -9.49 -16.14
CA LEU A 987 -17.89 -10.62 -17.07
C LEU A 987 -17.52 -10.24 -18.51
N ARG A 988 -17.78 -9.01 -18.94
CA ARG A 988 -17.38 -8.53 -20.29
C ARG A 988 -15.87 -8.39 -20.47
N GLN A 989 -15.10 -8.37 -19.38
CA GLN A 989 -13.64 -8.28 -19.40
C GLN A 989 -12.97 -9.65 -19.27
N THR A 990 -13.77 -10.69 -19.05
CA THR A 990 -13.35 -12.08 -18.84
C THR A 990 -13.35 -12.85 -20.15
N ASN A 991 -12.48 -13.84 -20.26
CA ASN A 991 -12.51 -14.83 -21.32
C ASN A 991 -13.91 -15.49 -21.42
N CYS A 992 -14.40 -15.66 -22.65
CA CYS A 992 -15.73 -16.22 -22.92
C CYS A 992 -16.01 -17.56 -22.22
N VAL A 993 -15.06 -18.49 -22.21
CA VAL A 993 -15.26 -19.84 -21.63
C VAL A 993 -15.48 -19.74 -20.13
N ILE A 994 -14.67 -18.92 -19.48
CA ILE A 994 -14.75 -18.66 -18.03
C ILE A 994 -16.05 -17.93 -17.73
N ALA A 995 -16.42 -16.92 -18.52
CA ALA A 995 -17.65 -16.16 -18.36
C ALA A 995 -18.90 -17.04 -18.52
N GLU A 996 -18.98 -17.90 -19.53
CA GLU A 996 -20.10 -18.83 -19.71
C GLU A 996 -20.19 -19.83 -18.55
N ARG A 997 -19.06 -20.39 -18.08
CA ARG A 997 -19.05 -21.28 -16.90
C ARG A 997 -19.55 -20.56 -15.64
N ALA A 998 -19.17 -19.29 -15.44
CA ALA A 998 -19.70 -18.49 -14.35
C ALA A 998 -21.22 -18.29 -14.48
N ILE A 999 -21.71 -17.99 -15.67
CA ILE A 999 -23.14 -17.82 -15.94
C ILE A 999 -23.91 -19.13 -15.73
N ASP A 1000 -23.34 -20.28 -16.06
CA ASP A 1000 -23.95 -21.59 -15.80
C ASP A 1000 -24.17 -21.84 -14.30
N ASN A 1001 -23.26 -21.39 -13.44
CA ASN A 1001 -23.47 -21.45 -11.99
C ASN A 1001 -24.63 -20.54 -11.54
N PHE A 1002 -24.75 -19.33 -12.10
CA PHE A 1002 -25.88 -18.45 -11.80
C PHE A 1002 -27.20 -18.94 -12.40
N ALA A 1003 -27.19 -19.65 -13.53
CA ALA A 1003 -28.39 -20.29 -14.09
C ALA A 1003 -28.95 -21.40 -13.19
N LYS A 1004 -28.08 -22.05 -12.39
CA LYS A 1004 -28.51 -23.00 -11.33
C LYS A 1004 -29.11 -22.27 -10.12
N VAL A 1005 -28.72 -21.02 -9.87
CA VAL A 1005 -29.40 -20.16 -8.88
C VAL A 1005 -30.79 -19.80 -9.38
N ASP A 1006 -30.91 -19.25 -10.57
CA ASP A 1006 -32.20 -18.89 -11.19
C ASP A 1006 -32.05 -18.80 -12.72
N GLU A 1007 -33.03 -19.33 -13.45
CA GLU A 1007 -32.96 -19.42 -14.91
C GLU A 1007 -33.01 -18.02 -15.57
N ASP A 1008 -33.79 -17.08 -15.02
CA ASP A 1008 -33.89 -15.70 -15.53
C ASP A 1008 -32.57 -14.95 -15.33
N LEU A 1009 -31.95 -15.10 -14.15
CA LEU A 1009 -30.62 -14.54 -13.88
C LEU A 1009 -29.60 -14.99 -14.92
N GLY A 1010 -29.52 -16.30 -15.19
CA GLY A 1010 -28.64 -16.85 -16.21
C GLY A 1010 -28.95 -16.32 -17.62
N LYS A 1011 -30.24 -16.25 -18.01
CA LYS A 1011 -30.66 -15.72 -19.32
C LYS A 1011 -30.27 -14.26 -19.50
N ARG A 1012 -30.49 -13.41 -18.50
CA ARG A 1012 -30.18 -11.97 -18.56
C ARG A 1012 -28.68 -11.71 -18.64
N LEU A 1013 -27.87 -12.47 -17.89
CA LEU A 1013 -26.41 -12.40 -18.00
C LEU A 1013 -25.92 -12.82 -19.40
N ARG A 1014 -26.40 -13.95 -19.96
CA ARG A 1014 -26.03 -14.37 -21.34
C ARG A 1014 -26.42 -13.33 -22.38
N ALA A 1015 -27.62 -12.75 -22.28
CA ALA A 1015 -28.06 -11.68 -23.18
C ALA A 1015 -27.15 -10.45 -23.09
N GLY A 1016 -26.74 -10.07 -21.88
CA GLY A 1016 -25.85 -8.93 -21.63
C GLY A 1016 -24.44 -9.07 -22.19
N ILE A 1017 -23.92 -10.29 -22.33
CA ILE A 1017 -22.59 -10.58 -22.92
C ILE A 1017 -22.65 -10.67 -24.46
N ARG A 1018 -23.67 -11.36 -25.01
CA ARG A 1018 -23.82 -11.55 -26.47
C ARG A 1018 -24.03 -10.25 -27.24
N ASN A 1019 -24.61 -9.23 -26.61
CA ASN A 1019 -24.81 -7.92 -27.23
C ASN A 1019 -23.54 -7.05 -27.33
N THR A 1020 -22.39 -7.48 -26.75
CA THR A 1020 -21.15 -6.68 -26.76
C THR A 1020 -19.89 -7.44 -27.18
N SER A 1021 -19.92 -8.78 -27.25
CA SER A 1021 -18.73 -9.58 -27.53
C SER A 1021 -18.96 -10.53 -28.70
N GLY A 1022 -18.16 -10.36 -29.77
CA GLY A 1022 -18.03 -11.32 -30.86
C GLY A 1022 -17.30 -12.56 -30.36
N CYS A 1023 -17.97 -13.32 -29.50
CA CYS A 1023 -17.42 -14.53 -28.91
C CYS A 1023 -17.27 -15.60 -30.00
N PRO A 1024 -16.05 -16.05 -30.33
CA PRO A 1024 -15.87 -17.13 -31.28
C PRO A 1024 -16.51 -18.41 -30.72
N PRO A 1025 -17.33 -19.14 -31.49
CA PRO A 1025 -17.74 -20.47 -31.08
C PRO A 1025 -16.48 -21.36 -31.05
N HIS A 1026 -16.15 -21.91 -29.89
CA HIS A 1026 -15.10 -22.92 -29.68
C HIS A 1026 -13.63 -22.45 -29.64
N VAL A 1027 -13.25 -21.68 -28.61
CA VAL A 1027 -11.88 -21.77 -28.08
C VAL A 1027 -11.96 -22.63 -26.82
N THR A 1028 -11.71 -23.93 -26.93
CA THR A 1028 -11.53 -24.80 -25.76
C THR A 1028 -10.20 -24.44 -25.09
N LEU A 1029 -10.27 -24.08 -23.81
CA LEU A 1029 -9.11 -23.95 -22.90
C LEU A 1029 -8.56 -25.31 -22.51
#